data_AF-A0A9X9PUG5-F1
#
_entry.id   AF-A0A9X9PUG5-F1
#
_cell.length_a   1.000
_cell.length_b   1.000
_cell.length_c   1.000
_cell.angle_alpha   90.00
_cell.angle_beta   90.00
_cell.angle_gamma   90.00
#
_symmetry.space_group_name_H-M   'P 1'
#
loop_
_entity.id
_entity.type
_entity.pdbx_description
1 polymer ?
#
loop_
_entity_poly.entity_id
_entity_poly.type
_entity_poly.pdbx_seq_one_letter_code
_entity_poly.pdbx_strand_id
1 'polypeptide(L)'
;MNLRRERSLASGEMGFPCHRPDQVPVLLWLLLLILAPGREQSGALPKAFLLLEPPWSRTFKGEKITLTCKDDHSQAQRYVSWYCDGIFLGSRPGTIQINKSGYYKCKTLRSSLSDPVHVEFLSDWLVLQASHPVFEGDDVTLRCQGKEEEDIYKKTYYKNKEKMRQWPQYQSGVRIHSVSMDNSNFHCTASRSYLWSTREEISKPLKIQIQELFPQPVLRVRPSQPIEGSPVKLKCETRLPPPRSYIWLQFCFFREDKVLEPGWSNSSELQIPTMWSEDLGSYWCQAKTVTPNIIKESLRSQIHVQRIPVSDVNLEIQPPGGQLIEGGDMVLICSVAKGTGTIAFSWHREGTERNLGRRMIRALSAELRIAAVKEQDAGRYYCSADNIQGPILSNWIRVTPRIPASHPILTVKTPRALAVVGDMVELRCEAPRGSPPILYRFDLEGVILGSSWAPSGGGASFNLSLTAEHSGNYACEADNGLGAQRSEETSLSVTVPVSHPVLTLRVPRAQAVVGDVVELHCEAQSGSPPILYQFYHEDVTLGSNSAPSGGGASFNLYLTAEHSGNYSCEADNGLGAQRSKMVSLSVTVPASRPVLTLRVSGARAVVGDMVELCCEAQSGSPPIQYRFYHEDVILGSSSAPSGGGVSFNLSLTAERSGNYSCEADNGLGAQRSEAVMLSVTGLTGSRSGPVATGVAGGLLTVVGLVVVALLLYCRLPRRAGGRPTSDPSRSPSDSDPQEPTYYNVPGWMELQPVYSNVNPKAREVVYSEVRIQEGNRHAAASNSAFKLLHTYLPSHGPATSQQPSRPQHSSVIYSQVKVASPPVSTAPRS
;
A
#
# COMPACT_ATOMS: atom_id res chain seq x y z
N MET A 1 79.66 -45.61 -10.15
CA MET A 1 80.99 -45.11 -10.57
C MET A 1 81.62 -44.36 -9.40
N ASN A 2 82.93 -44.54 -9.21
CA ASN A 2 83.91 -43.78 -8.39
C ASN A 2 83.38 -42.86 -7.26
N LEU A 3 83.65 -43.15 -5.98
CA LEU A 3 84.94 -42.90 -5.30
C LEU A 3 85.53 -41.50 -5.56
N ARG A 4 85.49 -40.65 -4.52
CA ARG A 4 86.73 -40.15 -3.91
C ARG A 4 86.55 -39.75 -2.45
N ARG A 5 87.62 -39.95 -1.70
CA ARG A 5 87.80 -39.70 -0.27
C ARG A 5 89.10 -38.92 -0.18
N GLU A 6 89.10 -37.75 0.44
CA GLU A 6 90.34 -37.06 0.83
C GLU A 6 90.33 -36.76 2.32
N ARG A 7 91.51 -36.86 2.93
CA ARG A 7 91.79 -36.74 4.36
C ARG A 7 92.98 -35.80 4.53
N SER A 8 92.87 -34.82 5.42
CA SER A 8 94.00 -34.20 6.14
C SER A 8 93.48 -33.13 7.11
N LEU A 9 94.17 -32.72 8.18
CA LEU A 9 94.94 -33.44 9.22
C LEU A 9 95.34 -32.38 10.28
N ALA A 10 95.14 -32.64 11.58
CA ALA A 10 95.64 -31.84 12.73
C ALA A 10 95.11 -30.37 12.82
N SER A 11 95.12 -29.64 13.95
CA SER A 11 95.23 -29.94 15.40
C SER A 11 94.85 -28.67 16.19
N GLY A 12 94.20 -28.77 17.35
CA GLY A 12 93.94 -27.61 18.22
C GLY A 12 92.97 -27.94 19.38
N GLU A 13 93.24 -27.43 20.58
CA GLU A 13 92.66 -27.92 21.84
C GLU A 13 91.31 -27.29 22.26
N MET A 14 90.81 -27.79 23.39
CA MET A 14 89.45 -27.67 23.92
C MET A 14 88.93 -26.25 24.17
N GLY A 15 87.64 -26.08 23.86
CA GLY A 15 86.76 -25.08 24.48
C GLY A 15 85.31 -25.46 24.24
N PHE A 16 84.56 -25.78 25.31
CA PHE A 16 83.11 -26.05 25.22
C PHE A 16 82.30 -24.77 25.42
N PRO A 17 81.43 -24.42 24.45
CA PRO A 17 80.24 -23.61 24.74
C PRO A 17 78.94 -24.33 24.32
N CYS A 18 77.85 -23.99 25.01
CA CYS A 18 76.51 -24.52 24.73
C CYS A 18 75.89 -23.92 23.46
N HIS A 19 75.13 -24.72 22.70
CA HIS A 19 74.02 -24.22 21.90
C HIS A 19 72.89 -25.25 21.68
N ARG A 20 71.65 -24.74 21.65
CA ARG A 20 70.42 -25.34 21.10
C ARG A 20 70.57 -25.64 19.58
N PRO A 21 69.76 -26.49 18.89
CA PRO A 21 68.29 -26.48 19.02
C PRO A 21 67.44 -27.76 18.69
N ASP A 22 66.15 -27.64 19.06
CA ASP A 22 64.90 -28.03 18.35
C ASP A 22 64.42 -29.49 18.07
N GLN A 23 63.07 -29.58 18.16
CA GLN A 23 62.08 -30.52 17.58
C GLN A 23 61.89 -31.94 18.13
N VAL A 24 60.72 -32.13 18.77
CA VAL A 24 59.94 -33.39 18.87
C VAL A 24 58.45 -33.02 18.69
N PRO A 25 57.62 -33.78 17.92
CA PRO A 25 56.36 -33.27 17.40
C PRO A 25 55.13 -33.37 18.33
N VAL A 26 54.14 -32.53 18.03
CA VAL A 26 52.87 -32.38 18.77
C VAL A 26 51.87 -33.47 18.36
N LEU A 27 51.77 -34.56 19.14
CA LEU A 27 50.63 -35.49 19.02
C LEU A 27 50.21 -36.21 20.33
N LEU A 28 50.78 -35.84 21.48
CA LEU A 28 50.50 -36.49 22.78
C LEU A 28 49.82 -35.58 23.83
N TRP A 29 49.17 -34.49 23.40
CA TRP A 29 48.56 -33.49 24.31
C TRP A 29 47.04 -33.45 24.32
N LEU A 30 46.35 -34.20 23.45
CA LEU A 30 44.88 -34.14 23.30
C LEU A 30 44.09 -35.23 24.06
N LEU A 31 44.76 -36.10 24.82
CA LEU A 31 44.13 -37.24 25.53
C LEU A 31 44.22 -37.17 27.06
N LEU A 32 44.71 -36.07 27.64
CA LEU A 32 44.88 -35.90 29.10
C LEU A 32 43.99 -34.84 29.76
N LEU A 33 43.00 -34.27 29.03
CA LEU A 33 42.12 -33.20 29.52
C LEU A 33 40.66 -33.61 29.79
N ILE A 34 40.37 -34.91 29.91
CA ILE A 34 39.01 -35.42 30.27
C ILE A 34 38.96 -36.06 31.68
N LEU A 35 40.11 -36.22 32.36
CA LEU A 35 40.17 -36.72 33.75
C LEU A 35 41.01 -35.80 34.66
N ALA A 36 40.64 -34.53 34.70
CA ALA A 36 40.94 -33.67 35.84
C ALA A 36 39.69 -33.64 36.74
N PRO A 37 39.65 -34.35 37.89
CA PRO A 37 38.62 -34.07 38.87
C PRO A 37 38.73 -32.60 39.27
N GLY A 38 37.58 -31.92 39.37
CA GLY A 38 37.53 -30.54 39.82
C GLY A 38 38.27 -30.43 41.14
N ARG A 39 39.48 -29.84 41.11
CA ARG A 39 40.36 -29.79 42.27
C ARG A 39 39.76 -28.82 43.26
N GLU A 40 38.96 -29.37 44.17
CA GLU A 40 38.57 -28.71 45.41
C GLU A 40 39.78 -28.01 45.98
N GLN A 41 39.55 -26.80 46.50
CA GLN A 41 40.61 -25.99 47.05
C GLN A 41 41.33 -26.80 48.14
N SER A 42 42.55 -27.23 47.84
CA SER A 42 43.49 -27.72 48.84
C SER A 42 43.86 -26.53 49.70
N GLY A 43 42.99 -26.23 50.68
CA GLY A 43 43.08 -25.08 51.55
C GLY A 43 44.41 -25.13 52.28
N ALA A 44 45.28 -24.18 52.00
CA ALA A 44 46.49 -23.99 52.79
C ALA A 44 46.06 -23.71 54.23
N LEU A 45 46.44 -24.59 55.17
CA LEU A 45 46.07 -24.45 56.58
C LEU A 45 46.51 -23.08 57.10
N PRO A 46 45.61 -22.30 57.73
CA PRO A 46 45.93 -20.96 58.23
C PRO A 46 47.15 -21.01 59.15
N LYS A 47 47.97 -19.97 59.15
CA LYS A 47 49.23 -19.98 59.89
C LYS A 47 49.02 -19.57 61.35
N ALA A 48 49.56 -20.33 62.28
CA ALA A 48 49.57 -19.94 63.69
C ALA A 48 50.45 -18.70 63.91
N PHE A 49 50.18 -17.96 64.98
CA PHE A 49 51.01 -16.85 65.41
C PHE A 49 51.18 -16.82 66.94
N LEU A 50 52.23 -16.13 67.37
CA LEU A 50 52.62 -16.01 68.78
C LEU A 50 52.41 -14.59 69.29
N LEU A 51 51.94 -14.48 70.53
CA LEU A 51 51.85 -13.25 71.31
C LEU A 51 52.68 -13.41 72.58
N LEU A 52 53.37 -12.34 73.00
CA LEU A 52 54.19 -12.32 74.21
C LEU A 52 53.49 -11.50 75.30
N GLU A 53 53.53 -11.99 76.53
CA GLU A 53 53.03 -11.29 77.72
C GLU A 53 54.05 -11.43 78.87
N PRO A 54 54.75 -10.35 79.27
CA PRO A 54 54.71 -9.00 78.69
C PRO A 54 55.26 -8.97 77.24
N PRO A 55 54.96 -7.93 76.44
CA PRO A 55 55.18 -7.92 74.98
C PRO A 55 56.65 -7.75 74.54
N TRP A 56 57.61 -8.02 75.42
CA TRP A 56 59.03 -7.75 75.22
C TRP A 56 59.76 -8.98 74.69
N SER A 57 60.46 -8.87 73.56
CA SER A 57 61.34 -9.93 73.05
C SER A 57 62.65 -10.08 73.84
N ARG A 58 62.98 -9.10 74.70
CA ARG A 58 64.17 -9.10 75.56
C ARG A 58 63.78 -8.86 77.01
N THR A 59 64.37 -9.62 77.94
CA THR A 59 64.24 -9.31 79.37
C THR A 59 65.41 -9.83 80.21
N PHE A 60 65.40 -9.56 81.53
CA PHE A 60 66.45 -10.01 82.45
C PHE A 60 66.39 -11.52 82.73
N LYS A 61 67.56 -12.13 82.85
CA LYS A 61 67.73 -13.53 83.26
C LYS A 61 67.21 -13.74 84.69
N GLY A 62 66.15 -14.52 84.82
CA GLY A 62 65.43 -14.77 86.08
C GLY A 62 63.95 -14.42 86.01
N GLU A 63 63.58 -13.49 85.11
CA GLU A 63 62.18 -13.23 84.78
C GLU A 63 61.55 -14.36 83.94
N LYS A 64 60.24 -14.26 83.71
CA LYS A 64 59.47 -15.19 82.88
C LYS A 64 58.63 -14.41 81.88
N ILE A 65 58.57 -14.91 80.64
CA ILE A 65 57.65 -14.41 79.61
C ILE A 65 56.61 -15.50 79.34
N THR A 66 55.34 -15.11 79.19
CA THR A 66 54.27 -16.00 78.76
C THR A 66 54.11 -15.88 77.25
N LEU A 67 54.24 -17.00 76.53
CA LEU A 67 53.91 -17.07 75.10
C LEU A 67 52.49 -17.63 74.95
N THR A 68 51.66 -16.96 74.15
CA THR A 68 50.32 -17.41 73.78
C THR A 68 50.29 -17.74 72.28
N CYS A 69 49.84 -18.93 71.92
CA CYS A 69 49.64 -19.34 70.53
C CYS A 69 48.19 -19.09 70.10
N LYS A 70 47.99 -18.51 68.91
CA LYS A 70 46.66 -18.29 68.31
C LYS A 70 46.64 -18.70 66.84
N ASP A 71 45.44 -18.99 66.35
CA ASP A 71 45.12 -19.15 64.94
C ASP A 71 43.89 -18.30 64.57
N ASP A 72 43.60 -18.23 63.26
CA ASP A 72 42.61 -17.34 62.64
C ASP A 72 41.15 -17.59 63.08
N HIS A 73 40.89 -18.64 63.86
CA HIS A 73 39.55 -19.00 64.35
C HIS A 73 39.37 -18.83 65.86
N SER A 74 40.40 -18.41 66.60
CA SER A 74 40.30 -17.82 67.95
C SER A 74 39.53 -18.60 69.04
N GLN A 75 39.29 -19.89 68.87
CA GLN A 75 38.77 -20.76 69.93
C GLN A 75 39.93 -21.34 70.76
N ALA A 76 39.76 -21.35 72.08
CA ALA A 76 40.77 -21.85 73.03
C ALA A 76 40.99 -23.37 72.90
N GLN A 77 41.90 -23.77 72.02
CA GLN A 77 42.29 -25.17 71.85
C GLN A 77 43.07 -25.66 73.08
N ARG A 78 42.65 -26.80 73.64
CA ARG A 78 43.21 -27.35 74.89
C ARG A 78 44.70 -27.75 74.77
N TYR A 79 45.19 -28.01 73.57
CA TYR A 79 46.55 -28.50 73.33
C TYR A 79 47.17 -27.89 72.07
N VAL A 80 48.37 -27.34 72.21
CA VAL A 80 49.21 -26.71 71.19
C VAL A 80 50.59 -27.35 71.23
N SER A 81 51.16 -27.62 70.06
CA SER A 81 52.53 -28.13 69.91
C SER A 81 53.53 -26.98 69.96
N TRP A 82 54.47 -27.03 70.90
CA TRP A 82 55.47 -25.99 71.11
C TRP A 82 56.88 -26.44 70.71
N TYR A 83 57.65 -25.54 70.12
CA TYR A 83 59.02 -25.77 69.68
C TYR A 83 59.92 -24.61 70.11
N CYS A 84 61.18 -24.89 70.44
CA CYS A 84 62.23 -23.89 70.63
C CYS A 84 63.51 -24.38 69.94
N ASP A 85 64.12 -23.55 69.09
CA ASP A 85 65.31 -23.88 68.30
C ASP A 85 65.16 -25.19 67.48
N GLY A 86 63.92 -25.48 67.05
CA GLY A 86 63.55 -26.72 66.35
C GLY A 86 63.24 -27.92 67.28
N ILE A 87 63.60 -27.86 68.56
CA ILE A 87 63.36 -28.91 69.55
C ILE A 87 61.90 -28.84 70.04
N PHE A 88 61.20 -29.98 70.04
CA PHE A 88 59.83 -30.08 70.54
C PHE A 88 59.78 -30.02 72.08
N LEU A 89 58.99 -29.10 72.63
CA LEU A 89 58.84 -28.84 74.07
C LEU A 89 57.63 -29.55 74.71
N GLY A 90 56.91 -30.35 73.92
CA GLY A 90 55.69 -31.04 74.31
C GLY A 90 54.40 -30.36 73.82
N SER A 91 53.29 -31.09 73.96
CA SER A 91 51.95 -30.57 73.75
C SER A 91 51.42 -30.00 75.06
N ARG A 92 51.13 -28.70 75.09
CA ARG A 92 50.76 -27.94 76.31
C ARG A 92 49.50 -27.11 76.03
N PRO A 93 48.85 -26.51 77.04
CA PRO A 93 47.82 -25.49 76.81
C PRO A 93 48.27 -24.38 75.85
N GLY A 94 47.32 -23.59 75.36
CA GLY A 94 47.58 -22.48 74.43
C GLY A 94 48.53 -21.39 74.94
N THR A 95 48.97 -21.47 76.21
CA THR A 95 49.95 -20.60 76.84
C THR A 95 51.10 -21.41 77.47
N ILE A 96 52.34 -20.91 77.36
CA ILE A 96 53.50 -21.45 78.09
C ILE A 96 54.32 -20.33 78.74
N GLN A 97 54.88 -20.58 79.93
CA GLN A 97 55.90 -19.70 80.51
C GLN A 97 57.30 -20.18 80.13
N ILE A 98 58.15 -19.23 79.71
CA ILE A 98 59.53 -19.47 79.28
C ILE A 98 60.50 -18.62 80.10
N ASN A 99 61.72 -19.13 80.30
CA ASN A 99 62.82 -18.49 81.05
C ASN A 99 64.20 -18.78 80.42
N LYS A 100 64.23 -19.19 79.14
CA LYS A 100 65.43 -19.48 78.36
C LYS A 100 65.36 -18.72 77.04
N SER A 101 66.51 -18.27 76.55
CA SER A 101 66.61 -17.65 75.23
C SER A 101 66.42 -18.71 74.13
N GLY A 102 65.89 -18.31 72.98
CA GLY A 102 65.74 -19.17 71.80
C GLY A 102 64.65 -18.72 70.83
N TYR A 103 64.53 -19.42 69.71
CA TYR A 103 63.52 -19.20 68.66
C TYR A 103 62.29 -20.08 68.90
N TYR A 104 61.26 -19.50 69.48
CA TYR A 104 60.01 -20.17 69.79
C TYR A 104 59.06 -20.21 68.59
N LYS A 105 58.41 -21.36 68.39
CA LYS A 105 57.33 -21.57 67.43
C LYS A 105 56.19 -22.36 68.07
N CYS A 106 54.97 -22.17 67.57
CA CYS A 106 53.84 -23.01 67.94
C CYS A 106 53.09 -23.54 66.71
N LYS A 107 52.33 -24.61 66.91
CA LYS A 107 51.40 -25.17 65.92
C LYS A 107 50.13 -25.65 66.62
N THR A 108 48.97 -25.18 66.15
CA THR A 108 47.65 -25.67 66.57
C THR A 108 47.22 -26.84 65.68
N LEU A 109 46.14 -27.56 66.03
CA LEU A 109 45.71 -28.73 65.24
C LEU A 109 45.29 -28.35 63.81
N ARG A 110 44.74 -27.14 63.63
CA ARG A 110 44.19 -26.63 62.36
C ARG A 110 45.08 -25.60 61.68
N SER A 111 46.35 -25.50 62.06
CA SER A 111 47.27 -24.51 61.51
C SER A 111 48.59 -25.09 60.99
N SER A 112 49.20 -24.32 60.09
CA SER A 112 50.62 -24.43 59.78
C SER A 112 51.48 -23.80 60.89
N LEU A 113 52.73 -24.25 61.01
CA LEU A 113 53.68 -23.82 62.04
C LEU A 113 53.87 -22.29 62.01
N SER A 114 53.88 -21.66 63.18
CA SER A 114 54.06 -20.21 63.30
C SER A 114 55.42 -19.74 62.80
N ASP A 115 55.50 -18.45 62.49
CA ASP A 115 56.80 -17.78 62.37
C ASP A 115 57.57 -17.85 63.70
N PRO A 116 58.92 -17.91 63.63
CA PRO A 116 59.77 -17.92 64.81
C PRO A 116 59.77 -16.57 65.52
N VAL A 117 59.51 -16.59 66.82
CA VAL A 117 59.74 -15.44 67.72
C VAL A 117 61.04 -15.70 68.47
N HIS A 118 62.04 -14.82 68.29
CA HIS A 118 63.26 -14.85 69.09
C HIS A 118 63.02 -14.16 70.44
N VAL A 119 63.28 -14.87 71.53
CA VAL A 119 63.24 -14.31 72.89
C VAL A 119 64.62 -14.41 73.52
N GLU A 120 65.08 -13.35 74.18
CA GLU A 120 66.45 -13.23 74.69
C GLU A 120 66.44 -12.82 76.19
N PHE A 121 66.95 -13.71 77.04
CA PHE A 121 67.14 -13.45 78.48
C PHE A 121 68.59 -13.03 78.74
N LEU A 122 68.76 -11.76 79.14
CA LEU A 122 70.04 -11.08 79.28
C LEU A 122 70.52 -11.02 80.73
N SER A 123 71.82 -11.18 80.96
CA SER A 123 72.47 -11.02 82.28
C SER A 123 73.03 -9.61 82.49
N ASP A 124 72.90 -8.73 81.48
CA ASP A 124 73.39 -7.35 81.50
C ASP A 124 72.64 -6.51 82.53
N TRP A 125 73.24 -5.41 83.01
CA TRP A 125 72.59 -4.54 84.02
C TRP A 125 71.51 -3.64 83.40
N LEU A 126 71.68 -3.20 82.13
CA LEU A 126 70.72 -2.39 81.38
C LEU A 126 70.21 -3.14 80.15
N VAL A 127 68.88 -3.27 80.03
CA VAL A 127 68.22 -3.93 78.90
C VAL A 127 67.31 -2.95 78.17
N LEU A 128 67.50 -2.82 76.86
CA LEU A 128 66.54 -2.15 75.97
C LEU A 128 65.52 -3.19 75.46
N GLN A 129 64.26 -2.92 75.75
CA GLN A 129 63.10 -3.71 75.33
C GLN A 129 62.35 -2.98 74.22
N ALA A 130 61.70 -3.73 73.33
CA ALA A 130 60.73 -3.23 72.36
C ALA A 130 59.51 -4.16 72.33
N SER A 131 58.33 -3.60 72.08
CA SER A 131 57.11 -4.39 71.85
C SER A 131 57.24 -5.33 70.64
N HIS A 132 56.63 -6.51 70.69
CA HIS A 132 56.63 -7.50 69.61
C HIS A 132 55.29 -8.29 69.58
N PRO A 133 54.75 -8.68 68.40
CA PRO A 133 55.22 -8.35 67.04
C PRO A 133 54.97 -6.88 66.66
N VAL A 134 55.73 -6.39 65.69
CA VAL A 134 55.61 -5.03 65.13
C VAL A 134 55.34 -5.15 63.64
N PHE A 135 54.33 -4.44 63.16
CA PHE A 135 54.02 -4.30 61.74
C PHE A 135 54.33 -2.87 61.26
N GLU A 136 54.50 -2.73 59.95
CA GLU A 136 54.58 -1.46 59.25
C GLU A 136 53.40 -0.53 59.63
N GLY A 137 53.72 0.69 60.06
CA GLY A 137 52.75 1.69 60.52
C GLY A 137 52.39 1.60 62.01
N ASP A 138 52.93 0.66 62.79
CA ASP A 138 52.68 0.58 64.23
C ASP A 138 53.34 1.70 65.03
N ASP A 139 52.75 1.99 66.20
CA ASP A 139 53.40 2.72 67.28
C ASP A 139 54.21 1.75 68.16
N VAL A 140 55.54 1.84 68.10
CA VAL A 140 56.44 0.97 68.89
C VAL A 140 56.85 1.67 70.19
N THR A 141 56.72 0.97 71.31
CA THR A 141 57.26 1.45 72.59
C THR A 141 58.61 0.80 72.87
N LEU A 142 59.65 1.62 72.90
CA LEU A 142 60.97 1.26 73.42
C LEU A 142 61.01 1.51 74.92
N ARG A 143 61.48 0.55 75.71
CA ARG A 143 61.63 0.70 77.17
C ARG A 143 63.05 0.37 77.58
N CYS A 144 63.74 1.35 78.15
CA CYS A 144 65.07 1.16 78.70
C CYS A 144 64.93 0.84 80.19
N GLN A 145 65.21 -0.39 80.62
CA GLN A 145 65.02 -0.85 82.00
C GLN A 145 66.36 -1.27 82.62
N GLY A 146 66.65 -0.83 83.83
CA GLY A 146 67.79 -1.30 84.62
C GLY A 146 67.40 -2.34 85.65
N LYS A 147 68.38 -3.11 86.14
CA LYS A 147 68.17 -4.11 87.19
C LYS A 147 67.82 -3.50 88.55
N GLU A 148 68.39 -2.33 88.82
CA GLU A 148 68.18 -1.52 90.04
C GLU A 148 67.64 -0.16 89.58
N GLU A 149 66.34 -0.11 89.24
CA GLU A 149 65.70 1.03 88.56
C GLU A 149 65.68 2.31 89.41
N GLU A 150 65.69 2.17 90.75
CA GLU A 150 65.71 3.28 91.72
C GLU A 150 67.03 4.08 91.71
N ASP A 151 68.15 3.46 91.31
CA ASP A 151 69.47 4.12 91.23
C ASP A 151 69.65 4.98 89.96
N ILE A 152 68.65 5.01 89.06
CA ILE A 152 68.72 5.68 87.76
C ILE A 152 68.04 7.04 87.82
N TYR A 153 68.85 8.09 87.69
CA TYR A 153 68.34 9.47 87.61
C TYR A 153 68.20 9.97 86.16
N LYS A 154 68.76 9.27 85.15
CA LYS A 154 68.76 9.72 83.75
C LYS A 154 68.86 8.57 82.75
N LYS A 155 68.08 8.66 81.67
CA LYS A 155 68.08 7.71 80.54
C LYS A 155 68.16 8.47 79.21
N THR A 156 68.96 7.96 78.27
CA THR A 156 69.12 8.52 76.92
C THR A 156 68.95 7.42 75.88
N TYR A 157 68.16 7.68 74.84
CA TYR A 157 67.93 6.76 73.73
C TYR A 157 68.73 7.21 72.50
N TYR A 158 69.20 6.23 71.71
CA TYR A 158 70.00 6.44 70.51
C TYR A 158 69.45 5.61 69.35
N LYS A 159 69.30 6.22 68.17
CA LYS A 159 68.95 5.58 66.90
C LYS A 159 70.18 5.69 65.99
N ASN A 160 70.71 4.57 65.50
CA ASN A 160 71.87 4.51 64.61
C ASN A 160 73.11 5.28 65.13
N LYS A 161 73.33 5.26 66.46
CA LYS A 161 74.37 6.01 67.22
C LYS A 161 74.13 7.51 67.39
N GLU A 162 73.06 8.07 66.81
CA GLU A 162 72.66 9.45 67.07
C GLU A 162 71.73 9.54 68.28
N LYS A 163 71.95 10.55 69.14
CA LYS A 163 71.12 10.82 70.31
C LYS A 163 69.74 11.30 69.89
N MET A 164 68.71 10.59 70.33
CA MET A 164 67.31 10.90 70.05
C MET A 164 66.88 12.17 70.81
N ARG A 165 66.87 13.32 70.13
CA ARG A 165 66.66 14.65 70.75
C ARG A 165 65.24 14.93 71.26
N GLN A 166 64.25 14.16 70.83
CA GLN A 166 62.83 14.52 70.93
C GLN A 166 62.15 14.07 72.24
N TRP A 167 62.85 13.36 73.13
CA TRP A 167 62.26 12.73 74.32
C TRP A 167 62.90 13.18 75.65
N PRO A 168 62.14 13.34 76.74
CA PRO A 168 62.66 13.75 78.04
C PRO A 168 63.67 12.75 78.61
N GLN A 169 64.75 13.24 79.23
CA GLN A 169 65.86 12.43 79.78
C GLN A 169 65.48 11.58 81.01
N TYR A 170 64.19 11.52 81.37
CA TYR A 170 63.64 10.90 82.58
C TYR A 170 62.52 9.88 82.28
N GLN A 171 62.16 9.65 81.00
CA GLN A 171 61.13 8.68 80.66
C GLN A 171 61.67 7.24 80.57
N SER A 172 61.03 6.34 81.32
CA SER A 172 61.32 4.89 81.31
C SER A 172 60.94 4.19 80.01
N GLY A 173 60.06 4.79 79.20
CA GLY A 173 59.71 4.34 77.86
C GLY A 173 59.46 5.47 76.87
N VAL A 174 59.84 5.24 75.62
CA VAL A 174 59.75 6.15 74.47
C VAL A 174 58.87 5.51 73.39
N ARG A 175 57.87 6.25 72.90
CA ARG A 175 57.03 5.81 71.78
C ARG A 175 57.57 6.37 70.46
N ILE A 176 57.78 5.48 69.49
CA ILE A 176 58.08 5.80 68.09
C ILE A 176 56.79 5.60 67.32
N HIS A 177 56.27 6.66 66.71
CA HIS A 177 55.01 6.59 65.97
C HIS A 177 55.20 6.10 64.54
N SER A 178 54.26 5.31 64.04
CA SER A 178 54.16 4.88 62.63
C SER A 178 55.48 4.37 62.02
N VAL A 179 56.00 3.25 62.53
CA VAL A 179 57.31 2.72 62.09
C VAL A 179 57.30 2.26 60.63
N SER A 180 58.30 2.69 59.87
CA SER A 180 58.60 2.23 58.51
C SER A 180 59.37 0.92 58.50
N MET A 181 59.55 0.30 57.33
CA MET A 181 60.43 -0.88 57.15
C MET A 181 61.94 -0.55 57.23
N ASP A 182 62.37 0.35 58.14
CA ASP A 182 63.77 0.79 58.26
C ASP A 182 64.63 -0.13 59.16
N ASN A 183 65.80 -0.55 58.66
CA ASN A 183 66.76 -1.43 59.37
C ASN A 183 67.56 -0.67 60.45
N SER A 184 66.86 0.06 61.31
CA SER A 184 67.45 0.92 62.33
C SER A 184 67.85 0.14 63.59
N ASN A 185 68.97 0.55 64.17
CA ASN A 185 69.56 -0.06 65.34
C ASN A 185 69.46 0.89 66.55
N PHE A 186 68.81 0.43 67.61
CA PHE A 186 68.53 1.22 68.80
C PHE A 186 69.38 0.76 69.98
N HIS A 187 69.83 1.70 70.81
CA HIS A 187 70.35 1.40 72.14
C HIS A 187 69.98 2.53 73.10
N CYS A 188 70.08 2.27 74.39
CA CYS A 188 69.97 3.29 75.42
C CYS A 188 71.16 3.27 76.37
N THR A 189 71.46 4.43 76.96
CA THR A 189 72.35 4.57 78.09
C THR A 189 71.58 5.04 79.32
N ALA A 190 72.01 4.62 80.50
CA ALA A 190 71.46 5.05 81.78
C ALA A 190 72.58 5.55 82.68
N SER A 191 72.39 6.73 83.27
CA SER A 191 73.33 7.27 84.27
C SER A 191 72.90 6.82 85.66
N ARG A 192 73.72 5.99 86.29
CA ARG A 192 73.55 5.51 87.66
C ARG A 192 74.20 6.49 88.63
N SER A 193 73.52 6.78 89.74
CA SER A 193 74.08 7.57 90.85
C SER A 193 74.68 6.66 91.90
N TYR A 194 75.89 7.00 92.36
CA TYR A 194 76.46 6.52 93.61
C TYR A 194 76.71 7.72 94.52
N LEU A 195 76.79 7.49 95.84
CA LEU A 195 76.91 8.54 96.86
C LEU A 195 77.92 9.67 96.51
N TRP A 196 79.05 9.35 95.82
CA TRP A 196 80.06 10.32 95.40
C TRP A 196 80.53 10.21 93.93
N SER A 197 79.83 9.47 93.05
CA SER A 197 80.21 9.37 91.62
C SER A 197 79.03 8.98 90.73
N THR A 198 79.16 9.18 89.41
CA THR A 198 78.16 8.71 88.44
C THR A 198 78.81 7.81 87.40
N ARG A 199 78.10 6.75 86.99
CA ARG A 199 78.56 5.79 85.97
C ARG A 199 77.49 5.68 84.89
N GLU A 200 77.90 5.67 83.62
CA GLU A 200 76.99 5.43 82.51
C GLU A 200 77.06 3.95 82.11
N GLU A 201 75.90 3.27 82.17
CA GLU A 201 75.72 1.90 81.70
C GLU A 201 75.08 1.92 80.31
N ILE A 202 75.54 1.05 79.41
CA ILE A 202 75.13 1.01 78.00
C ILE A 202 74.44 -0.32 77.72
N SER A 203 73.24 -0.28 77.14
CA SER A 203 72.49 -1.49 76.75
C SER A 203 72.98 -2.08 75.43
N LYS A 204 72.78 -3.39 75.25
CA LYS A 204 73.07 -4.07 73.98
C LYS A 204 72.20 -3.52 72.84
N PRO A 205 72.75 -3.35 71.63
CA PRO A 205 71.98 -2.88 70.48
C PRO A 205 70.81 -3.80 70.14
N LEU A 206 69.65 -3.19 69.83
CA LEU A 206 68.39 -3.83 69.48
C LEU A 206 67.97 -3.39 68.07
N LYS A 207 67.80 -4.37 67.18
CA LYS A 207 67.08 -4.19 65.91
C LYS A 207 65.65 -4.67 66.09
N ILE A 208 64.69 -3.80 65.77
CA ILE A 208 63.27 -4.13 65.80
C ILE A 208 62.95 -4.92 64.53
N GLN A 209 62.36 -6.11 64.68
CA GLN A 209 61.88 -6.89 63.53
C GLN A 209 60.49 -6.39 63.14
N ILE A 210 60.44 -5.53 62.12
CA ILE A 210 59.23 -4.96 61.56
C ILE A 210 58.74 -5.87 60.44
N GLN A 211 57.46 -6.27 60.51
CA GLN A 211 56.80 -7.14 59.55
C GLN A 211 56.00 -6.31 58.56
N GLU A 212 55.96 -6.72 57.29
CA GLU A 212 55.13 -6.08 56.28
C GLU A 212 53.64 -6.21 56.63
N LEU A 213 52.87 -5.11 56.62
CA LEU A 213 51.46 -5.13 57.02
C LEU A 213 50.57 -5.81 55.97
N PHE A 214 50.87 -5.65 54.68
CA PHE A 214 50.27 -6.38 53.56
C PHE A 214 51.18 -6.25 52.33
N PRO A 215 51.26 -7.26 51.45
CA PRO A 215 52.09 -7.21 50.26
C PRO A 215 51.52 -6.24 49.22
N GLN A 216 52.37 -5.83 48.27
CA GLN A 216 51.96 -5.04 47.11
C GLN A 216 50.72 -5.64 46.42
N PRO A 217 49.65 -4.88 46.18
CA PRO A 217 48.44 -5.40 45.56
C PRO A 217 48.65 -5.80 44.10
N VAL A 218 47.90 -6.80 43.63
CA VAL A 218 47.95 -7.30 42.25
C VAL A 218 46.62 -7.04 41.56
N LEU A 219 46.64 -6.26 40.46
CA LEU A 219 45.45 -6.06 39.64
C LEU A 219 45.16 -7.29 38.77
N ARG A 220 43.95 -7.84 38.89
CA ARG A 220 43.39 -8.87 37.99
C ARG A 220 42.31 -8.25 37.12
N VAL A 221 42.25 -8.71 35.87
CA VAL A 221 41.25 -8.31 34.87
C VAL A 221 40.49 -9.55 34.42
N ARG A 222 39.15 -9.47 34.39
CA ARG A 222 38.28 -10.56 33.90
C ARG A 222 37.17 -10.00 32.98
N PRO A 223 37.03 -10.51 31.75
CA PRO A 223 37.95 -11.42 31.03
C PRO A 223 39.33 -10.76 30.80
N SER A 224 40.37 -11.56 30.57
CA SER A 224 41.74 -11.07 30.33
C SER A 224 41.93 -10.39 28.97
N GLN A 225 41.10 -10.75 27.99
CA GLN A 225 40.97 -10.12 26.68
C GLN A 225 39.50 -9.73 26.51
N PRO A 226 39.09 -8.54 26.96
CA PRO A 226 37.72 -8.08 26.81
C PRO A 226 37.38 -7.73 25.37
N ILE A 227 36.14 -7.98 24.97
CA ILE A 227 35.64 -7.66 23.64
C ILE A 227 35.02 -6.25 23.66
N GLU A 228 35.13 -5.49 22.58
CA GLU A 228 34.48 -4.16 22.48
C GLU A 228 32.97 -4.24 22.78
N GLY A 229 32.49 -3.40 23.69
CA GLY A 229 31.11 -3.35 24.17
C GLY A 229 30.77 -4.31 25.32
N SER A 230 31.71 -5.18 25.74
CA SER A 230 31.50 -6.11 26.86
C SER A 230 31.88 -5.53 28.23
N PRO A 231 31.26 -5.98 29.33
CA PRO A 231 31.64 -5.55 30.68
C PRO A 231 32.95 -6.18 31.15
N VAL A 232 33.72 -5.44 31.94
CA VAL A 232 35.02 -5.86 32.46
C VAL A 232 35.09 -5.70 33.96
N LYS A 233 35.55 -6.73 34.66
CA LYS A 233 35.74 -6.74 36.10
C LYS A 233 37.21 -6.60 36.44
N LEU A 234 37.56 -5.51 37.10
CA LEU A 234 38.85 -5.26 37.73
C LEU A 234 38.81 -5.74 39.18
N LYS A 235 39.89 -6.36 39.66
CA LYS A 235 40.02 -6.80 41.06
C LYS A 235 41.41 -6.51 41.60
N CYS A 236 41.48 -5.82 42.73
CA CYS A 236 42.72 -5.49 43.43
C CYS A 236 42.99 -6.54 44.52
N GLU A 237 43.88 -7.50 44.26
CA GLU A 237 44.18 -8.59 45.18
C GLU A 237 45.34 -8.24 46.14
N THR A 238 45.04 -8.07 47.43
CA THR A 238 46.03 -8.13 48.52
C THR A 238 45.40 -8.78 49.76
N ARG A 239 46.20 -9.09 50.78
CA ARG A 239 45.78 -9.78 52.01
C ARG A 239 46.53 -9.25 53.23
N LEU A 240 45.80 -8.99 54.31
CA LEU A 240 46.37 -8.74 55.64
C LEU A 240 46.79 -10.07 56.28
N PRO A 241 47.84 -10.10 57.12
CA PRO A 241 48.23 -11.27 57.88
C PRO A 241 47.22 -11.55 59.00
N PRO A 242 47.05 -12.82 59.47
CA PRO A 242 46.05 -13.18 60.48
C PRO A 242 46.03 -12.32 61.75
N PRO A 243 47.17 -11.86 62.33
CA PRO A 243 47.17 -10.96 63.49
C PRO A 243 46.56 -9.58 63.24
N ARG A 244 46.28 -9.22 61.98
CA ARG A 244 45.82 -7.90 61.51
C ARG A 244 44.57 -7.97 60.64
N SER A 245 43.88 -9.12 60.60
CA SER A 245 42.64 -9.33 59.84
C SER A 245 41.47 -8.42 60.28
N TYR A 246 41.55 -7.79 61.46
CA TYR A 246 40.58 -6.81 61.95
C TYR A 246 40.70 -5.42 61.29
N ILE A 247 41.76 -5.15 60.53
CA ILE A 247 41.96 -3.87 59.84
C ILE A 247 41.19 -3.88 58.52
N TRP A 248 40.47 -2.81 58.23
CA TRP A 248 39.75 -2.65 56.97
C TRP A 248 40.68 -2.12 55.87
N LEU A 249 40.64 -2.79 54.71
CA LEU A 249 41.27 -2.33 53.48
C LEU A 249 40.26 -1.52 52.65
N GLN A 250 40.74 -0.42 52.09
CA GLN A 250 40.04 0.38 51.10
C GLN A 250 40.85 0.40 49.80
N PHE A 251 40.16 0.52 48.68
CA PHE A 251 40.72 0.40 47.34
C PHE A 251 40.36 1.61 46.49
N CYS A 252 41.26 1.97 45.59
CA CYS A 252 41.03 2.97 44.55
C CYS A 252 41.60 2.46 43.23
N PHE A 253 40.91 2.71 42.11
CA PHE A 253 41.26 2.19 40.80
C PHE A 253 41.56 3.32 39.82
N PHE A 254 42.58 3.12 38.99
CA PHE A 254 43.13 4.14 38.11
C PHE A 254 43.27 3.63 36.67
N ARG A 255 43.08 4.52 35.71
CA ARG A 255 43.47 4.36 34.31
C ARG A 255 44.38 5.53 33.93
N GLU A 256 45.60 5.20 33.49
CA GLU A 256 46.72 6.14 33.50
C GLU A 256 46.79 6.83 34.87
N ASP A 257 46.77 8.15 34.94
CA ASP A 257 46.79 8.89 36.20
C ASP A 257 45.40 9.43 36.60
N LYS A 258 44.32 8.91 35.99
CA LYS A 258 42.93 9.28 36.30
C LYS A 258 42.24 8.21 37.15
N VAL A 259 41.61 8.66 38.23
CA VAL A 259 40.75 7.85 39.09
C VAL A 259 39.48 7.43 38.34
N LEU A 260 39.09 6.14 38.45
CA LEU A 260 37.90 5.59 37.79
C LEU A 260 36.60 5.77 38.61
N GLU A 261 36.67 5.67 39.93
CA GLU A 261 35.56 5.96 40.85
C GLU A 261 35.99 6.98 41.91
N PRO A 262 35.23 8.06 42.15
CA PRO A 262 35.65 9.11 43.08
C PRO A 262 35.71 8.62 44.52
N GLY A 263 36.92 8.54 45.08
CA GLY A 263 37.18 8.26 46.49
C GLY A 263 37.74 6.86 46.76
N TRP A 264 37.57 6.41 48.00
CA TRP A 264 38.05 5.12 48.49
C TRP A 264 36.87 4.17 48.68
N SER A 265 36.90 3.02 47.99
CA SER A 265 35.88 1.99 48.06
C SER A 265 36.25 0.89 49.04
N ASN A 266 35.28 0.32 49.77
CA ASN A 266 35.51 -0.90 50.56
C ASN A 266 35.47 -2.16 49.67
N SER A 267 35.13 -2.04 48.39
CA SER A 267 35.16 -3.15 47.43
C SER A 267 36.57 -3.34 46.86
N SER A 268 37.09 -4.57 46.90
CA SER A 268 38.30 -4.95 46.16
C SER A 268 38.05 -5.16 44.65
N GLU A 269 36.83 -4.89 44.16
CA GLU A 269 36.37 -5.17 42.81
C GLU A 269 35.60 -3.98 42.21
N LEU A 270 35.93 -3.62 40.97
CA LEU A 270 35.29 -2.58 40.16
C LEU A 270 34.76 -3.20 38.87
N GLN A 271 33.56 -2.81 38.44
CA GLN A 271 33.00 -3.20 37.13
C GLN A 271 32.96 -1.99 36.20
N ILE A 272 33.58 -2.14 35.02
CA ILE A 272 33.44 -1.24 33.88
C ILE A 272 32.28 -1.80 33.03
N PRO A 273 31.13 -1.09 32.90
CA PRO A 273 29.94 -1.65 32.24
C PRO A 273 30.11 -1.98 30.77
N THR A 274 30.90 -1.18 30.04
CA THR A 274 31.23 -1.39 28.63
C THR A 274 32.67 -0.96 28.38
N MET A 275 33.49 -1.85 27.83
CA MET A 275 34.88 -1.55 27.45
C MET A 275 34.98 -1.30 25.94
N TRP A 276 35.55 -0.18 25.52
CA TRP A 276 35.74 0.19 24.11
C TRP A 276 37.22 0.36 23.77
N SER A 277 37.56 0.51 22.48
CA SER A 277 38.95 0.81 22.06
C SER A 277 39.44 2.18 22.55
N GLU A 278 38.54 3.12 22.83
CA GLU A 278 38.84 4.40 23.49
C GLU A 278 39.19 4.24 24.99
N ASP A 279 38.96 3.06 25.58
CA ASP A 279 39.32 2.73 26.96
C ASP A 279 40.68 2.01 27.09
N LEU A 280 41.41 1.81 25.98
CA LEU A 280 42.77 1.27 26.01
C LEU A 280 43.68 2.11 26.93
N GLY A 281 44.51 1.43 27.73
CA GLY A 281 45.49 2.08 28.58
C GLY A 281 46.05 1.22 29.72
N SER A 282 46.86 1.85 30.54
CA SER A 282 47.49 1.32 31.74
C SER A 282 46.55 1.40 32.95
N TYR A 283 46.03 0.26 33.38
CA TYR A 283 45.22 0.15 34.60
C TYR A 283 46.05 -0.28 35.81
N TRP A 284 45.77 0.28 36.97
CA TRP A 284 46.38 -0.09 38.26
C TRP A 284 45.42 0.22 39.42
N CYS A 285 45.75 -0.26 40.62
CA CYS A 285 44.96 -0.01 41.82
C CYS A 285 45.84 0.30 43.03
N GLN A 286 45.28 1.06 43.98
CA GLN A 286 45.85 1.27 45.30
C GLN A 286 45.05 0.48 46.34
N ALA A 287 45.74 -0.03 47.36
CA ALA A 287 45.13 -0.56 48.57
C ALA A 287 45.66 0.22 49.79
N LYS A 288 44.74 0.63 50.67
CA LYS A 288 44.99 1.46 51.84
C LYS A 288 44.39 0.84 53.09
N THR A 289 45.09 0.92 54.22
CA THR A 289 44.50 0.68 55.54
C THR A 289 43.99 1.98 56.17
N VAL A 290 42.89 1.91 56.94
CA VAL A 290 42.28 3.09 57.59
C VAL A 290 43.18 3.64 58.70
N THR A 291 43.61 2.76 59.62
CA THR A 291 44.54 3.05 60.71
C THR A 291 45.42 1.80 60.93
N PRO A 292 46.77 1.88 60.78
CA PRO A 292 47.55 3.02 60.30
C PRO A 292 47.26 3.37 58.83
N ASN A 293 47.65 4.57 58.39
CA ASN A 293 47.43 5.07 57.01
C ASN A 293 48.54 4.58 56.05
N ILE A 294 48.64 3.26 55.85
CA ILE A 294 49.59 2.64 54.91
C ILE A 294 48.88 2.47 53.56
N ILE A 295 49.55 2.91 52.48
CA ILE A 295 49.05 2.85 51.10
C ILE A 295 50.08 2.12 50.25
N LYS A 296 49.65 1.14 49.44
CA LYS A 296 50.50 0.45 48.46
C LYS A 296 49.81 0.36 47.10
N GLU A 297 50.59 0.44 46.04
CA GLU A 297 50.12 0.54 44.65
C GLU A 297 50.45 -0.74 43.88
N SER A 298 49.57 -1.16 42.97
CA SER A 298 49.83 -2.30 42.10
C SER A 298 50.77 -1.93 40.96
N LEU A 299 51.41 -2.94 40.36
CA LEU A 299 52.01 -2.76 39.04
C LEU A 299 50.95 -2.36 38.00
N ARG A 300 51.38 -1.61 36.99
CA ARG A 300 50.56 -1.18 35.84
C ARG A 300 50.30 -2.35 34.88
N SER A 301 49.06 -2.49 34.41
CA SER A 301 48.60 -3.57 33.54
C SER A 301 47.96 -3.01 32.26
N GLN A 302 48.43 -3.45 31.10
CA GLN A 302 47.95 -2.99 29.79
C GLN A 302 46.77 -3.83 29.31
N ILE A 303 45.55 -3.28 29.37
CA ILE A 303 44.34 -3.97 28.92
C ILE A 303 44.18 -3.79 27.42
N HIS A 304 44.19 -4.89 26.67
CA HIS A 304 43.97 -4.92 25.23
C HIS A 304 42.53 -5.34 24.94
N VAL A 305 41.79 -4.50 24.22
CA VAL A 305 40.39 -4.75 23.85
C VAL A 305 40.32 -5.39 22.47
N GLN A 306 39.66 -6.54 22.36
CA GLN A 306 39.49 -7.29 21.13
C GLN A 306 38.27 -6.79 20.35
N ARG A 307 38.47 -6.43 19.08
CA ARG A 307 37.37 -6.20 18.13
C ARG A 307 37.06 -7.48 17.36
N ILE A 308 35.78 -7.82 17.23
CA ILE A 308 35.31 -8.94 16.40
C ILE A 308 35.08 -8.40 14.99
N PRO A 309 35.67 -8.99 13.93
CA PRO A 309 35.45 -8.58 12.56
C PRO A 309 33.97 -8.78 12.17
N VAL A 310 33.50 -7.96 11.24
CA VAL A 310 32.18 -8.18 10.63
C VAL A 310 32.10 -9.55 9.93
N SER A 311 30.93 -10.19 9.96
CA SER A 311 30.64 -11.39 9.14
C SER A 311 29.19 -11.42 8.67
N ASP A 312 28.96 -12.18 7.60
CA ASP A 312 27.62 -12.50 7.07
C ASP A 312 26.80 -11.23 6.77
N VAL A 313 27.34 -10.37 5.90
CA VAL A 313 26.70 -9.13 5.49
C VAL A 313 25.48 -9.43 4.63
N ASN A 314 24.30 -8.99 5.06
CA ASN A 314 23.06 -9.11 4.31
C ASN A 314 22.53 -7.74 3.87
N LEU A 315 21.84 -7.71 2.74
CA LEU A 315 21.04 -6.58 2.29
C LEU A 315 19.58 -7.01 2.25
N GLU A 316 18.69 -6.17 2.77
CA GLU A 316 17.24 -6.33 2.69
C GLU A 316 16.61 -5.05 2.14
N ILE A 317 15.45 -5.19 1.48
CA ILE A 317 14.69 -4.07 0.91
C ILE A 317 13.31 -4.04 1.54
N GLN A 318 12.88 -2.86 1.95
CA GLN A 318 11.48 -2.58 2.29
C GLN A 318 10.91 -1.53 1.32
N PRO A 319 9.71 -1.75 0.75
CA PRO A 319 8.86 -2.95 0.90
C PRO A 319 9.38 -4.15 0.09
N PRO A 320 9.13 -5.40 0.54
CA PRO A 320 9.64 -6.60 -0.12
C PRO A 320 8.84 -6.98 -1.38
N GLY A 321 9.43 -7.86 -2.21
CA GLY A 321 8.67 -8.74 -3.12
C GLY A 321 7.90 -8.07 -4.28
N GLY A 322 8.32 -6.90 -4.75
CA GLY A 322 7.67 -6.24 -5.91
C GLY A 322 6.52 -5.29 -5.55
N GLN A 323 6.34 -4.96 -4.27
CA GLN A 323 5.44 -3.89 -3.80
C GLN A 323 5.99 -2.48 -4.04
N LEU A 324 7.22 -2.34 -4.54
CA LEU A 324 7.84 -1.06 -4.82
C LEU A 324 7.25 -0.46 -6.11
N ILE A 325 6.59 0.70 -5.98
CA ILE A 325 5.91 1.41 -7.08
C ILE A 325 6.69 2.70 -7.41
N GLU A 326 6.71 3.12 -8.68
CA GLU A 326 7.30 4.41 -9.08
C GLU A 326 6.68 5.57 -8.28
N GLY A 327 7.54 6.47 -7.76
CA GLY A 327 7.15 7.55 -6.84
C GLY A 327 7.05 7.16 -5.37
N GLY A 328 7.10 5.87 -5.03
CA GLY A 328 7.20 5.38 -3.65
C GLY A 328 8.62 5.47 -3.07
N ASP A 329 8.73 5.31 -1.75
CA ASP A 329 10.02 5.27 -1.04
C ASP A 329 10.51 3.83 -0.86
N MET A 330 11.82 3.61 -1.00
CA MET A 330 12.47 2.34 -0.62
C MET A 330 13.51 2.50 0.47
N VAL A 331 13.62 1.48 1.33
CA VAL A 331 14.63 1.41 2.39
C VAL A 331 15.55 0.22 2.14
N LEU A 332 16.85 0.50 2.03
CA LEU A 332 17.92 -0.49 1.94
C LEU A 332 18.50 -0.73 3.32
N ILE A 333 18.23 -1.89 3.91
CA ILE A 333 18.69 -2.28 5.25
C ILE A 333 19.92 -3.16 5.08
N CYS A 334 21.08 -2.69 5.52
CA CYS A 334 22.31 -3.50 5.55
C CYS A 334 22.51 -4.03 6.97
N SER A 335 22.71 -5.33 7.13
CA SER A 335 22.89 -5.99 8.44
C SER A 335 24.11 -6.92 8.44
N VAL A 336 24.63 -7.22 9.62
CA VAL A 336 25.71 -8.19 9.85
C VAL A 336 25.35 -9.14 10.99
N ALA A 337 25.70 -10.43 10.86
CA ALA A 337 25.44 -11.40 11.93
C ALA A 337 26.40 -11.25 13.12
N LYS A 338 27.63 -10.78 12.86
CA LYS A 338 28.67 -10.52 13.86
C LYS A 338 29.44 -9.25 13.51
N GLY A 339 30.04 -8.65 14.53
CA GLY A 339 30.88 -7.46 14.43
C GLY A 339 30.79 -6.67 15.73
N THR A 340 31.89 -6.09 16.19
CA THR A 340 31.87 -5.16 17.34
C THR A 340 32.55 -3.83 17.02
N GLY A 341 32.32 -2.85 17.89
CA GLY A 341 32.83 -1.50 17.73
C GLY A 341 32.02 -0.67 16.74
N THR A 342 32.71 0.24 16.07
CA THR A 342 32.10 1.15 15.09
C THR A 342 32.20 0.52 13.70
N ILE A 343 31.05 0.24 13.09
CA ILE A 343 30.94 -0.42 11.78
C ILE A 343 30.59 0.64 10.72
N ALA A 344 31.33 0.62 9.61
CA ALA A 344 31.09 1.46 8.45
C ALA A 344 30.26 0.70 7.42
N PHE A 345 29.00 1.10 7.26
CA PHE A 345 28.10 0.58 6.24
C PHE A 345 28.13 1.48 5.01
N SER A 346 28.13 0.90 3.80
CA SER A 346 27.87 1.65 2.57
C SER A 346 27.06 0.85 1.55
N TRP A 347 26.22 1.55 0.79
CA TRP A 347 25.30 0.99 -0.19
C TRP A 347 25.74 1.37 -1.60
N HIS A 348 25.57 0.44 -2.51
CA HIS A 348 26.09 0.51 -3.87
C HIS A 348 25.04 0.00 -4.86
N ARG A 349 25.10 0.50 -6.09
CA ARG A 349 24.33 0.02 -7.24
C ARG A 349 25.29 -0.35 -8.36
N GLU A 350 25.05 -1.49 -8.99
CA GLU A 350 25.80 -1.98 -10.14
C GLU A 350 25.85 -0.91 -11.25
N GLY A 351 27.04 -0.64 -11.80
CA GLY A 351 27.24 0.40 -12.83
C GLY A 351 27.42 1.83 -12.31
N THR A 352 27.40 2.07 -11.00
CA THR A 352 27.71 3.39 -10.40
C THR A 352 29.00 3.36 -9.59
N GLU A 353 30.00 4.18 -9.96
CA GLU A 353 31.29 4.28 -9.24
C GLU A 353 31.17 4.89 -7.84
N ARG A 354 30.13 5.70 -7.60
CA ARG A 354 29.90 6.40 -6.34
C ARG A 354 28.86 5.67 -5.49
N ASN A 355 29.22 5.42 -4.23
CA ASN A 355 28.33 4.86 -3.21
C ASN A 355 27.06 5.71 -3.08
N LEU A 356 25.90 5.07 -2.97
CA LEU A 356 24.60 5.72 -2.74
C LEU A 356 24.53 6.40 -1.37
N GLY A 357 25.28 5.87 -0.40
CA GLY A 357 25.41 6.42 0.94
C GLY A 357 26.48 5.67 1.75
N ARG A 358 26.91 6.30 2.84
CA ARG A 358 27.78 5.71 3.86
C ARG A 358 27.30 6.15 5.24
N ARG A 359 27.24 5.21 6.19
CA ARG A 359 26.98 5.47 7.61
C ARG A 359 28.06 4.80 8.46
N MET A 360 28.33 5.37 9.62
CA MET A 360 29.29 4.84 10.59
C MET A 360 28.61 4.82 11.95
N ILE A 361 28.39 3.64 12.53
CA ILE A 361 27.54 3.45 13.71
C ILE A 361 27.99 2.25 14.55
N ARG A 362 27.74 2.30 15.86
CA ARG A 362 27.96 1.17 16.79
C ARG A 362 26.70 0.28 16.86
N ALA A 363 26.31 -0.29 15.71
CA ALA A 363 25.13 -1.14 15.57
C ALA A 363 25.35 -2.24 14.51
N LEU A 364 24.65 -3.38 14.64
CA LEU A 364 24.72 -4.51 13.70
C LEU A 364 23.92 -4.30 12.41
N SER A 365 23.18 -3.19 12.29
CA SER A 365 22.47 -2.82 11.07
C SER A 365 22.42 -1.31 10.87
N ALA A 366 22.19 -0.89 9.63
CA ALA A 366 21.95 0.49 9.25
C ALA A 366 21.01 0.57 8.05
N GLU A 367 20.38 1.73 7.85
CA GLU A 367 19.38 1.95 6.80
C GLU A 367 19.74 3.13 5.88
N LEU A 368 19.52 2.96 4.58
CA LEU A 368 19.52 4.04 3.59
C LEU A 368 18.13 4.15 2.95
N ARG A 369 17.52 5.33 3.01
CA ARG A 369 16.27 5.64 2.34
C ARG A 369 16.55 6.29 0.99
N ILE A 370 15.86 5.83 -0.05
CA ILE A 370 15.80 6.44 -1.37
C ILE A 370 14.34 6.80 -1.61
N ALA A 371 14.05 8.10 -1.63
CA ALA A 371 12.69 8.61 -1.75
C ALA A 371 12.28 8.80 -3.21
N ALA A 372 10.99 8.66 -3.50
CA ALA A 372 10.41 8.83 -4.84
C ALA A 372 11.17 8.07 -5.94
N VAL A 373 11.30 6.75 -5.78
CA VAL A 373 11.99 5.82 -6.68
C VAL A 373 11.46 5.93 -8.11
N LYS A 374 12.37 5.97 -9.09
CA LYS A 374 12.03 6.07 -10.52
C LYS A 374 12.42 4.81 -11.29
N GLU A 375 11.91 4.65 -12.51
CA GLU A 375 12.32 3.61 -13.45
C GLU A 375 13.86 3.47 -13.59
N GLN A 376 14.57 4.60 -13.67
CA GLN A 376 16.05 4.68 -13.72
C GLN A 376 16.79 4.15 -12.47
N ASP A 377 16.06 3.87 -11.38
CA ASP A 377 16.61 3.28 -10.16
C ASP A 377 16.46 1.75 -10.14
N ALA A 378 15.90 1.15 -11.19
CA ALA A 378 16.00 -0.28 -11.43
C ALA A 378 17.47 -0.71 -11.58
N GLY A 379 17.83 -1.88 -11.04
CA GLY A 379 19.20 -2.38 -11.10
C GLY A 379 19.52 -3.39 -10.00
N ARG A 380 20.80 -3.78 -9.88
CA ARG A 380 21.27 -4.58 -8.76
C ARG A 380 21.89 -3.71 -7.68
N TYR A 381 21.49 -3.94 -6.44
CA TYR A 381 21.97 -3.25 -5.25
C TYR A 381 22.70 -4.25 -4.36
N TYR A 382 23.79 -3.79 -3.75
CA TYR A 382 24.50 -4.52 -2.69
C TYR A 382 24.94 -3.53 -1.63
N CYS A 383 25.19 -4.01 -0.41
CA CYS A 383 25.81 -3.21 0.63
C CYS A 383 27.15 -3.81 1.04
N SER A 384 27.87 -3.07 1.86
CA SER A 384 29.16 -3.48 2.40
C SER A 384 29.30 -2.98 3.83
N ALA A 385 29.95 -3.78 4.66
CA ALA A 385 30.27 -3.45 6.04
C ALA A 385 31.77 -3.65 6.30
N ASP A 386 32.38 -2.76 7.08
CA ASP A 386 33.78 -2.84 7.51
C ASP A 386 33.92 -2.36 8.96
N ASN A 387 34.84 -2.97 9.71
CA ASN A 387 35.27 -2.52 11.03
C ASN A 387 36.73 -2.85 11.41
N ILE A 388 37.48 -3.59 10.57
CA ILE A 388 38.88 -4.00 10.83
C ILE A 388 39.69 -4.22 9.53
N GLN A 389 39.27 -5.15 8.66
CA GLN A 389 40.13 -5.73 7.60
C GLN A 389 39.67 -5.38 6.17
N GLY A 390 38.83 -4.35 6.02
CA GLY A 390 38.27 -3.95 4.74
C GLY A 390 36.83 -4.44 4.53
N PRO A 391 36.15 -3.93 3.49
CA PRO A 391 34.73 -4.11 3.30
C PRO A 391 34.37 -5.54 2.86
N ILE A 392 33.53 -6.20 3.65
CA ILE A 392 32.82 -7.41 3.23
C ILE A 392 31.55 -6.97 2.50
N LEU A 393 31.26 -7.59 1.36
CA LEU A 393 30.10 -7.29 0.51
C LEU A 393 28.93 -8.23 0.84
N SER A 394 27.71 -7.71 0.73
CA SER A 394 26.50 -8.54 0.71
C SER A 394 26.32 -9.23 -0.64
N ASN A 395 25.42 -10.21 -0.69
CA ASN A 395 24.83 -10.61 -1.96
C ASN A 395 24.08 -9.42 -2.59
N TRP A 396 24.05 -9.40 -3.92
CA TRP A 396 23.24 -8.50 -4.73
C TRP A 396 21.74 -8.86 -4.71
N ILE A 397 20.87 -7.85 -4.65
CA ILE A 397 19.44 -7.97 -4.91
C ILE A 397 19.06 -7.10 -6.11
N ARG A 398 18.22 -7.65 -7.01
CA ARG A 398 17.66 -6.90 -8.12
C ARG A 398 16.40 -6.14 -7.67
N VAL A 399 16.42 -4.83 -7.86
CA VAL A 399 15.27 -3.93 -7.70
C VAL A 399 14.67 -3.64 -9.06
N THR A 400 13.37 -3.84 -9.19
CA THR A 400 12.56 -3.49 -10.37
C THR A 400 11.26 -2.85 -9.86
N PRO A 401 11.15 -1.52 -9.81
CA PRO A 401 9.92 -0.85 -9.40
C PRO A 401 8.82 -1.14 -10.42
N ARG A 402 7.58 -1.32 -9.95
CA ARG A 402 6.40 -1.40 -10.82
C ARG A 402 5.96 0.01 -11.21
N ILE A 403 5.81 0.23 -12.50
CA ILE A 403 5.38 1.50 -13.10
C ILE A 403 3.87 1.41 -13.33
N PRO A 404 3.05 2.36 -12.84
CA PRO A 404 1.62 2.42 -13.16
C PRO A 404 1.38 2.50 -14.68
N ALA A 405 0.26 1.97 -15.15
CA ALA A 405 -0.14 2.18 -16.55
C ALA A 405 -0.36 3.69 -16.80
N SER A 406 0.21 4.22 -17.88
CA SER A 406 -0.12 5.57 -18.36
C SER A 406 -1.45 5.59 -19.11
N HIS A 407 -1.97 6.78 -19.41
CA HIS A 407 -3.10 6.94 -20.34
C HIS A 407 -2.88 6.13 -21.62
N PRO A 408 -3.79 5.19 -21.95
CA PRO A 408 -3.67 4.39 -23.15
C PRO A 408 -4.17 5.15 -24.38
N ILE A 409 -3.64 4.75 -25.53
CA ILE A 409 -4.05 5.25 -26.83
C ILE A 409 -4.92 4.18 -27.49
N LEU A 410 -6.18 4.53 -27.78
CA LEU A 410 -7.07 3.70 -28.60
C LEU A 410 -6.81 4.00 -30.09
N THR A 411 -6.70 2.96 -30.90
CA THR A 411 -6.61 3.00 -32.36
C THR A 411 -7.68 2.09 -32.94
N VAL A 412 -8.62 2.67 -33.68
CA VAL A 412 -9.66 1.93 -34.40
C VAL A 412 -9.18 1.67 -35.83
N LYS A 413 -9.00 0.41 -36.23
CA LYS A 413 -8.65 0.05 -37.61
C LYS A 413 -9.85 -0.56 -38.32
N THR A 414 -10.36 0.15 -39.32
CA THR A 414 -11.42 -0.30 -40.21
C THR A 414 -10.83 -0.88 -41.51
N PRO A 415 -11.51 -1.84 -42.17
CA PRO A 415 -11.06 -2.40 -43.44
C PRO A 415 -11.26 -1.43 -44.64
N ARG A 416 -12.07 -0.38 -44.45
CA ARG A 416 -12.42 0.66 -45.43
C ARG A 416 -12.62 2.01 -44.73
N ALA A 417 -12.61 3.09 -45.51
CA ALA A 417 -12.72 4.46 -45.00
C ALA A 417 -14.08 4.78 -44.34
N LEU A 418 -15.17 4.20 -44.86
CA LEU A 418 -16.49 4.19 -44.23
C LEU A 418 -16.67 2.86 -43.48
N ALA A 419 -17.05 2.93 -42.21
CA ALA A 419 -17.39 1.76 -41.42
C ALA A 419 -18.84 1.35 -41.72
N VAL A 420 -19.03 0.09 -42.15
CA VAL A 420 -20.33 -0.43 -42.60
C VAL A 420 -20.73 -1.66 -41.79
N VAL A 421 -22.03 -1.88 -41.61
CA VAL A 421 -22.55 -3.09 -40.95
C VAL A 421 -21.96 -4.35 -41.58
N GLY A 422 -21.49 -5.27 -40.74
CA GLY A 422 -20.80 -6.51 -41.14
C GLY A 422 -19.28 -6.39 -41.30
N ASP A 423 -18.68 -5.19 -41.24
CA ASP A 423 -17.22 -5.06 -41.19
C ASP A 423 -16.65 -5.64 -39.89
N MET A 424 -15.47 -6.26 -39.99
CA MET A 424 -14.65 -6.62 -38.84
C MET A 424 -13.65 -5.50 -38.56
N VAL A 425 -13.78 -4.86 -37.40
CA VAL A 425 -12.92 -3.75 -36.94
C VAL A 425 -11.99 -4.23 -35.83
N GLU A 426 -10.72 -3.84 -35.89
CA GLU A 426 -9.74 -4.08 -34.81
C GLU A 426 -9.65 -2.82 -33.93
N LEU A 427 -10.08 -2.95 -32.67
CA LEU A 427 -9.79 -1.98 -31.62
C LEU A 427 -8.44 -2.35 -30.99
N ARG A 428 -7.39 -1.54 -31.21
CA ARG A 428 -6.09 -1.71 -30.55
C ARG A 428 -5.91 -0.65 -29.47
N CYS A 429 -5.67 -1.07 -28.23
CA CYS A 429 -5.43 -0.20 -27.10
C CYS A 429 -4.02 -0.42 -26.56
N GLU A 430 -3.24 0.65 -26.39
CA GLU A 430 -1.82 0.55 -25.99
C GLU A 430 -1.42 1.66 -25.02
N ALA A 431 -0.95 1.28 -23.83
CA ALA A 431 -0.37 2.19 -22.84
C ALA A 431 1.14 2.38 -23.11
N PRO A 432 1.63 3.61 -23.41
CA PRO A 432 3.04 3.85 -23.70
C PRO A 432 4.01 3.55 -22.53
N ARG A 433 3.54 3.64 -21.28
CA ARG A 433 4.27 3.21 -20.08
C ARG A 433 3.39 2.33 -19.19
N GLY A 434 4.01 1.40 -18.49
CA GLY A 434 3.36 0.55 -17.50
C GLY A 434 4.05 -0.80 -17.37
N SER A 435 4.23 -1.29 -16.14
CA SER A 435 4.79 -2.63 -15.92
C SER A 435 3.72 -3.72 -16.15
N PRO A 436 4.03 -4.80 -16.89
CA PRO A 436 3.09 -5.89 -17.12
C PRO A 436 2.87 -6.77 -15.87
N PRO A 437 1.82 -7.63 -15.87
CA PRO A 437 0.78 -7.72 -16.89
C PRO A 437 -0.18 -6.53 -16.84
N ILE A 438 -0.64 -6.08 -18.01
CA ILE A 438 -1.68 -5.04 -18.15
C ILE A 438 -2.95 -5.68 -18.68
N LEU A 439 -4.09 -5.39 -18.05
CA LEU A 439 -5.42 -5.70 -18.56
C LEU A 439 -5.93 -4.49 -19.33
N TYR A 440 -6.35 -4.71 -20.58
CA TYR A 440 -7.07 -3.72 -21.36
C TYR A 440 -8.55 -4.09 -21.40
N ARG A 441 -9.43 -3.14 -21.07
CA ARG A 441 -10.88 -3.25 -21.26
C ARG A 441 -11.29 -2.30 -22.39
N PHE A 442 -12.19 -2.74 -23.27
CA PHE A 442 -12.71 -1.93 -24.38
C PHE A 442 -14.16 -1.59 -24.08
N ASP A 443 -14.52 -0.32 -24.19
CA ASP A 443 -15.87 0.17 -23.90
C ASP A 443 -16.46 1.00 -25.05
N LEU A 444 -17.78 0.92 -25.19
CA LEU A 444 -18.61 1.74 -26.07
C LEU A 444 -19.62 2.47 -25.18
N GLU A 445 -19.54 3.80 -25.12
CA GLU A 445 -20.38 4.64 -24.26
C GLU A 445 -20.39 4.19 -22.77
N GLY A 446 -19.26 3.63 -22.29
CA GLY A 446 -19.11 3.09 -20.95
C GLY A 446 -19.56 1.63 -20.76
N VAL A 447 -20.13 0.98 -21.79
CA VAL A 447 -20.48 -0.45 -21.78
C VAL A 447 -19.29 -1.28 -22.23
N ILE A 448 -18.84 -2.22 -21.40
CA ILE A 448 -17.69 -3.09 -21.71
C ILE A 448 -18.03 -4.08 -22.82
N LEU A 449 -17.35 -3.94 -23.97
CA LEU A 449 -17.44 -4.85 -25.11
C LEU A 449 -16.60 -6.11 -24.94
N GLY A 450 -15.45 -5.99 -24.28
CA GLY A 450 -14.49 -7.07 -24.13
C GLY A 450 -13.26 -6.66 -23.33
N SER A 451 -12.38 -7.63 -23.06
CA SER A 451 -11.11 -7.38 -22.39
C SER A 451 -10.02 -8.34 -22.88
N SER A 452 -8.76 -7.91 -22.79
CA SER A 452 -7.60 -8.66 -23.26
C SER A 452 -6.36 -8.31 -22.43
N TRP A 453 -5.52 -9.31 -22.16
CA TRP A 453 -4.32 -9.15 -21.34
C TRP A 453 -3.07 -9.00 -22.21
N ALA A 454 -2.15 -8.14 -21.78
CA ALA A 454 -0.79 -8.04 -22.31
C ALA A 454 0.23 -8.54 -21.26
N PRO A 455 0.60 -9.84 -21.26
CA PRO A 455 1.43 -10.43 -20.21
C PRO A 455 2.89 -9.97 -20.22
N SER A 456 3.36 -9.46 -21.37
CA SER A 456 4.74 -8.99 -21.58
C SER A 456 4.83 -7.48 -21.82
N GLY A 457 3.73 -6.75 -21.70
CA GLY A 457 3.61 -5.33 -22.03
C GLY A 457 3.19 -5.10 -23.49
N GLY A 458 3.16 -3.83 -23.90
CA GLY A 458 2.61 -3.40 -25.19
C GLY A 458 1.08 -3.31 -25.17
N GLY A 459 0.50 -3.12 -26.35
CA GLY A 459 -0.95 -3.03 -26.54
C GLY A 459 -1.65 -4.38 -26.68
N ALA A 460 -2.96 -4.38 -26.43
CA ALA A 460 -3.86 -5.48 -26.75
C ALA A 460 -4.84 -5.06 -27.86
N SER A 461 -5.43 -6.06 -28.53
CA SER A 461 -6.37 -5.85 -29.63
C SER A 461 -7.63 -6.70 -29.45
N PHE A 462 -8.76 -6.14 -29.85
CA PHE A 462 -10.09 -6.77 -29.78
C PHE A 462 -10.81 -6.56 -31.12
N ASN A 463 -11.29 -7.65 -31.71
CA ASN A 463 -11.97 -7.62 -33.02
C ASN A 463 -13.49 -7.64 -32.82
N LEU A 464 -14.18 -6.66 -33.42
CA LEU A 464 -15.63 -6.49 -33.33
C LEU A 464 -16.25 -6.57 -34.72
N SER A 465 -17.35 -7.32 -34.86
CA SER A 465 -18.21 -7.28 -36.06
C SER A 465 -19.21 -6.14 -35.90
N LEU A 466 -19.24 -5.19 -36.84
CA LEU A 466 -20.10 -4.01 -36.72
C LEU A 466 -21.59 -4.32 -36.94
N THR A 467 -22.43 -3.71 -36.10
CA THR A 467 -23.89 -3.61 -36.20
C THR A 467 -24.28 -2.13 -36.13
N ALA A 468 -25.55 -1.77 -36.35
CA ALA A 468 -26.00 -0.40 -36.20
C ALA A 468 -25.79 0.15 -34.77
N GLU A 469 -26.01 -0.70 -33.77
CA GLU A 469 -25.82 -0.39 -32.33
C GLU A 469 -24.35 -0.17 -31.95
N HIS A 470 -23.39 -0.51 -32.82
CA HIS A 470 -21.96 -0.27 -32.61
C HIS A 470 -21.50 1.14 -33.08
N SER A 471 -22.45 2.04 -33.35
CA SER A 471 -22.19 3.46 -33.64
C SER A 471 -22.15 4.27 -32.34
N GLY A 472 -21.03 4.93 -32.04
CA GLY A 472 -20.89 5.73 -30.81
C GLY A 472 -19.44 6.04 -30.44
N ASN A 473 -19.21 6.45 -29.20
CA ASN A 473 -17.90 6.77 -28.66
C ASN A 473 -17.23 5.55 -28.03
N TYR A 474 -16.08 5.15 -28.59
CA TYR A 474 -15.25 4.07 -28.05
C TYR A 474 -14.15 4.62 -27.15
N ALA A 475 -13.90 3.95 -26.03
CA ALA A 475 -12.71 4.16 -25.22
C ALA A 475 -12.09 2.82 -24.81
N CYS A 476 -10.91 2.89 -24.22
CA CYS A 476 -10.31 1.75 -23.56
C CYS A 476 -9.65 2.13 -22.23
N GLU A 477 -9.66 1.19 -21.31
CA GLU A 477 -9.04 1.31 -20.00
C GLU A 477 -7.84 0.37 -19.91
N ALA A 478 -6.71 0.86 -19.42
CA ALA A 478 -5.51 0.09 -19.11
C ALA A 478 -5.30 0.01 -17.59
N ASP A 479 -5.27 -1.21 -17.05
CA ASP A 479 -5.19 -1.50 -15.62
C ASP A 479 -4.11 -2.55 -15.34
N ASN A 480 -3.11 -2.19 -14.52
CA ASN A 480 -2.08 -3.12 -14.03
C ASN A 480 -2.13 -3.31 -12.50
N GLY A 481 -3.26 -2.98 -11.88
CA GLY A 481 -3.48 -3.04 -10.43
C GLY A 481 -2.84 -1.89 -9.63
N LEU A 482 -2.35 -0.84 -10.30
CA LEU A 482 -1.74 0.35 -9.68
C LEU A 482 -2.54 1.63 -9.95
N GLY A 483 -3.81 1.48 -10.35
CA GLY A 483 -4.67 2.54 -10.85
C GLY A 483 -4.94 2.34 -12.33
N ALA A 484 -6.21 2.28 -12.70
CA ALA A 484 -6.65 2.17 -14.08
C ALA A 484 -6.61 3.57 -14.75
N GLN A 485 -6.26 3.60 -16.04
CA GLN A 485 -6.28 4.82 -16.85
C GLN A 485 -7.12 4.61 -18.11
N ARG A 486 -8.01 5.56 -18.42
CA ARG A 486 -8.87 5.53 -19.62
C ARG A 486 -8.24 6.37 -20.74
N SER A 487 -8.47 5.96 -21.99
CA SER A 487 -8.12 6.71 -23.20
C SER A 487 -9.06 7.90 -23.39
N GLU A 488 -8.66 8.81 -24.29
CA GLU A 488 -9.61 9.71 -24.94
C GLU A 488 -10.65 8.90 -25.75
N GLU A 489 -11.83 9.48 -25.95
CA GLU A 489 -12.92 8.86 -26.70
C GLU A 489 -12.71 9.00 -28.22
N THR A 490 -12.97 7.92 -28.95
CA THR A 490 -12.89 7.86 -30.42
C THR A 490 -14.25 7.50 -30.99
N SER A 491 -14.90 8.45 -31.68
CA SER A 491 -16.21 8.23 -32.30
C SER A 491 -16.09 7.37 -33.57
N LEU A 492 -16.95 6.35 -33.69
CA LEU A 492 -17.12 5.55 -34.90
C LEU A 492 -18.60 5.60 -35.31
N SER A 493 -18.89 6.09 -36.52
CA SER A 493 -20.24 6.07 -37.09
C SER A 493 -20.39 4.88 -38.02
N VAL A 494 -21.36 4.00 -37.72
CA VAL A 494 -21.61 2.79 -38.54
C VAL A 494 -22.70 3.10 -39.56
N THR A 495 -22.38 2.90 -40.83
CA THR A 495 -23.29 3.16 -41.96
C THR A 495 -24.03 1.88 -42.34
N VAL A 496 -25.37 1.95 -42.42
CA VAL A 496 -26.24 0.87 -42.87
C VAL A 496 -26.52 1.07 -44.37
N PRO A 497 -26.33 0.06 -45.24
CA PRO A 497 -26.73 0.17 -46.64
C PRO A 497 -28.25 0.29 -46.78
N VAL A 498 -28.70 0.99 -47.82
CA VAL A 498 -30.14 1.13 -48.11
C VAL A 498 -30.78 -0.21 -48.47
N SER A 499 -32.00 -0.43 -47.97
CA SER A 499 -32.91 -1.50 -48.41
C SER A 499 -33.66 -1.12 -49.69
N HIS A 500 -34.32 -2.09 -50.32
CA HIS A 500 -35.21 -1.83 -51.45
C HIS A 500 -36.34 -0.86 -51.03
N PRO A 501 -36.49 0.30 -51.69
CA PRO A 501 -37.50 1.27 -51.32
C PRO A 501 -38.91 0.86 -51.79
N VAL A 502 -39.91 1.37 -51.08
CA VAL A 502 -41.33 1.24 -51.43
C VAL A 502 -41.80 2.56 -52.03
N LEU A 503 -42.29 2.51 -53.27
CA LEU A 503 -42.95 3.65 -53.91
C LEU A 503 -44.45 3.60 -53.62
N THR A 504 -45.00 4.73 -53.14
CA THR A 504 -46.42 4.94 -52.88
C THR A 504 -46.91 6.14 -53.67
N LEU A 505 -47.97 5.96 -54.46
CA LEU A 505 -48.66 7.03 -55.18
C LEU A 505 -49.81 7.56 -54.30
N ARG A 506 -49.77 8.84 -53.89
CA ARG A 506 -50.92 9.49 -53.26
C ARG A 506 -51.65 10.35 -54.29
N VAL A 507 -52.81 9.85 -54.73
CA VAL A 507 -53.73 10.53 -55.66
C VAL A 507 -54.82 11.27 -54.87
N PRO A 508 -55.27 12.47 -55.31
CA PRO A 508 -56.29 13.24 -54.59
C PRO A 508 -57.73 12.73 -54.77
N ARG A 509 -57.94 11.77 -55.68
CA ARG A 509 -59.24 11.22 -56.07
C ARG A 509 -59.15 9.71 -56.31
N ALA A 510 -60.28 9.04 -56.38
CA ALA A 510 -60.35 7.59 -56.67
C ALA A 510 -59.87 7.20 -58.09
N GLN A 511 -59.76 8.17 -59.00
CA GLN A 511 -59.11 8.03 -60.31
C GLN A 511 -58.18 9.22 -60.52
N ALA A 512 -57.02 8.99 -61.14
CA ALA A 512 -56.05 10.03 -61.42
C ALA A 512 -56.45 10.80 -62.70
N VAL A 513 -56.76 12.09 -62.59
CA VAL A 513 -57.26 12.90 -63.72
C VAL A 513 -56.17 13.85 -64.23
N VAL A 514 -56.17 14.17 -65.53
CA VAL A 514 -55.31 15.24 -66.08
C VAL A 514 -55.49 16.54 -65.30
N GLY A 515 -54.38 17.13 -64.87
CA GLY A 515 -54.36 18.34 -64.04
C GLY A 515 -54.40 18.10 -62.52
N ASP A 516 -54.65 16.88 -62.05
CA ASP A 516 -54.42 16.54 -60.64
C ASP A 516 -52.91 16.57 -60.32
N VAL A 517 -52.57 16.80 -59.05
CA VAL A 517 -51.20 16.67 -58.53
C VAL A 517 -51.09 15.36 -57.77
N VAL A 518 -50.11 14.53 -58.14
CA VAL A 518 -49.83 13.25 -57.49
C VAL A 518 -48.52 13.33 -56.73
N GLU A 519 -48.54 12.88 -55.48
CA GLU A 519 -47.33 12.73 -54.67
C GLU A 519 -46.77 11.32 -54.88
N LEU A 520 -45.59 11.24 -55.48
CA LEU A 520 -44.73 10.06 -55.51
C LEU A 520 -43.92 10.03 -54.21
N HIS A 521 -44.35 9.26 -53.22
CA HIS A 521 -43.64 9.09 -51.95
C HIS A 521 -42.80 7.80 -51.98
N CYS A 522 -41.48 7.92 -51.83
CA CYS A 522 -40.53 6.81 -51.87
C CYS A 522 -39.79 6.68 -50.54
N GLU A 523 -39.84 5.51 -49.91
CA GLU A 523 -39.22 5.27 -48.60
C GLU A 523 -38.48 3.93 -48.54
N ALA A 524 -37.22 3.96 -48.09
CA ALA A 524 -36.44 2.77 -47.76
C ALA A 524 -36.63 2.41 -46.28
N GLN A 525 -36.93 1.14 -46.00
CA GLN A 525 -37.22 0.67 -44.63
C GLN A 525 -35.99 0.66 -43.70
N SER A 526 -34.79 0.60 -44.28
CA SER A 526 -33.50 0.76 -43.61
C SER A 526 -32.48 1.45 -44.52
N GLY A 527 -31.50 2.11 -43.91
CA GLY A 527 -30.38 2.80 -44.56
C GLY A 527 -29.94 4.01 -43.73
N SER A 528 -28.64 4.27 -43.61
CA SER A 528 -28.15 5.47 -42.92
C SER A 528 -28.23 6.70 -43.84
N PRO A 529 -28.63 7.87 -43.32
CA PRO A 529 -28.68 9.11 -44.10
C PRO A 529 -27.30 9.74 -44.33
N PRO A 530 -27.16 10.65 -45.33
CA PRO A 530 -28.21 11.12 -46.23
C PRO A 530 -28.56 10.09 -47.32
N ILE A 531 -29.85 9.86 -47.53
CA ILE A 531 -30.35 9.01 -48.62
C ILE A 531 -30.80 9.90 -49.78
N LEU A 532 -30.31 9.65 -50.99
CA LEU A 532 -30.80 10.25 -52.22
C LEU A 532 -31.90 9.36 -52.81
N TYR A 533 -33.08 9.93 -53.07
CA TYR A 533 -34.15 9.25 -53.78
C TYR A 533 -34.32 9.82 -55.18
N GLN A 534 -34.19 8.97 -56.20
CA GLN A 534 -34.38 9.29 -57.61
C GLN A 534 -35.71 8.70 -58.10
N PHE A 535 -36.53 9.48 -58.80
CA PHE A 535 -37.84 9.06 -59.29
C PHE A 535 -37.83 8.84 -60.80
N TYR A 536 -38.49 7.79 -61.27
CA TYR A 536 -38.53 7.38 -62.67
C TYR A 536 -39.96 7.07 -63.16
N HIS A 537 -40.25 7.40 -64.42
CA HIS A 537 -41.43 7.00 -65.20
C HIS A 537 -40.94 6.36 -66.50
N GLU A 538 -41.34 5.11 -66.78
CA GLU A 538 -40.85 4.31 -67.93
C GLU A 538 -39.31 4.38 -68.11
N ASP A 539 -38.58 4.15 -67.01
CA ASP A 539 -37.12 4.27 -66.89
C ASP A 539 -36.50 5.67 -67.12
N VAL A 540 -37.31 6.70 -67.42
CA VAL A 540 -36.87 8.10 -67.57
C VAL A 540 -36.92 8.83 -66.22
N THR A 541 -35.85 9.53 -65.88
CA THR A 541 -35.72 10.29 -64.63
C THR A 541 -36.65 11.52 -64.59
N LEU A 542 -37.51 11.59 -63.57
CA LEU A 542 -38.41 12.73 -63.30
C LEU A 542 -37.74 13.80 -62.44
N GLY A 543 -36.95 13.38 -61.45
CA GLY A 543 -36.32 14.26 -60.47
C GLY A 543 -35.74 13.49 -59.28
N SER A 544 -35.04 14.21 -58.39
CA SER A 544 -34.37 13.67 -57.21
C SER A 544 -34.68 14.50 -55.97
N ASN A 545 -34.93 13.86 -54.83
CA ASN A 545 -35.02 14.51 -53.53
C ASN A 545 -34.21 13.72 -52.48
N SER A 546 -33.49 14.43 -51.61
CA SER A 546 -32.71 13.83 -50.52
C SER A 546 -33.49 13.78 -49.22
N ALA A 547 -33.28 12.74 -48.40
CA ALA A 547 -33.69 12.67 -47.01
C ALA A 547 -32.44 12.80 -46.09
N PRO A 548 -32.09 14.01 -45.60
CA PRO A 548 -30.85 14.24 -44.85
C PRO A 548 -30.87 13.65 -43.44
N SER A 549 -32.06 13.37 -42.90
CA SER A 549 -32.27 12.81 -41.56
C SER A 549 -32.82 11.38 -41.58
N GLY A 550 -32.89 10.75 -42.75
CA GLY A 550 -33.54 9.45 -42.96
C GLY A 550 -35.05 9.57 -43.26
N GLY A 551 -35.71 8.42 -43.41
CA GLY A 551 -37.10 8.31 -43.86
C GLY A 551 -37.24 8.45 -45.38
N GLY A 552 -38.48 8.55 -45.85
CA GLY A 552 -38.82 8.73 -47.26
C GLY A 552 -38.72 10.16 -47.79
N ALA A 553 -38.66 10.29 -49.12
CA ALA A 553 -38.78 11.55 -49.85
C ALA A 553 -40.03 11.55 -50.74
N SER A 554 -40.60 12.72 -50.99
CA SER A 554 -41.77 12.90 -51.86
C SER A 554 -41.45 13.76 -53.07
N PHE A 555 -41.99 13.42 -54.24
CA PHE A 555 -41.93 14.22 -55.46
C PHE A 555 -43.34 14.48 -56.00
N ASN A 556 -43.68 15.74 -56.24
CA ASN A 556 -45.02 16.13 -56.71
C ASN A 556 -45.03 16.28 -58.24
N LEU A 557 -45.90 15.50 -58.90
CA LEU A 557 -46.05 15.48 -60.35
C LEU A 557 -47.43 16.02 -60.76
N TYR A 558 -47.46 16.98 -61.69
CA TYR A 558 -48.69 17.45 -62.34
C TYR A 558 -49.05 16.50 -63.47
N LEU A 559 -50.25 15.92 -63.46
CA LEU A 559 -50.62 14.88 -64.44
C LEU A 559 -50.97 15.43 -65.82
N THR A 560 -50.35 14.84 -66.85
CA THR A 560 -50.71 14.95 -68.26
C THR A 560 -51.16 13.57 -68.77
N ALA A 561 -51.68 13.48 -70.00
CA ALA A 561 -52.04 12.19 -70.60
C ALA A 561 -50.82 11.25 -70.76
N GLU A 562 -49.63 11.83 -70.99
CA GLU A 562 -48.36 11.12 -71.18
C GLU A 562 -47.81 10.50 -69.89
N HIS A 563 -48.24 10.99 -68.72
CA HIS A 563 -47.87 10.48 -67.40
C HIS A 563 -48.58 9.14 -67.03
N SER A 564 -49.21 8.47 -67.99
CA SER A 564 -49.66 7.08 -67.82
C SER A 564 -48.48 6.13 -68.00
N GLY A 565 -48.38 5.08 -67.17
CA GLY A 565 -47.31 4.10 -67.25
C GLY A 565 -46.78 3.65 -65.89
N ASN A 566 -45.60 3.04 -65.90
CA ASN A 566 -44.93 2.46 -64.75
C ASN A 566 -43.98 3.46 -64.09
N TYR A 567 -44.16 3.60 -62.77
CA TYR A 567 -43.31 4.42 -61.92
C TYR A 567 -42.44 3.55 -61.04
N SER A 568 -41.22 4.00 -60.78
CA SER A 568 -40.33 3.39 -59.78
C SER A 568 -39.44 4.45 -59.15
N CYS A 569 -38.85 4.16 -58.00
CA CYS A 569 -37.85 5.00 -57.39
C CYS A 569 -36.62 4.20 -57.00
N GLU A 570 -35.49 4.89 -56.88
CA GLU A 570 -34.21 4.34 -56.46
C GLU A 570 -33.74 5.10 -55.25
N ALA A 571 -33.27 4.37 -54.23
CA ALA A 571 -32.65 4.92 -53.04
C ALA A 571 -31.15 4.61 -53.08
N ASP A 572 -30.30 5.61 -52.83
CA ASP A 572 -28.86 5.41 -52.70
C ASP A 572 -28.28 6.22 -51.53
N ASN A 573 -27.33 5.64 -50.82
CA ASN A 573 -26.52 6.31 -49.79
C ASN A 573 -25.01 6.09 -50.00
N GLY A 574 -24.58 5.77 -51.22
CA GLY A 574 -23.18 5.54 -51.60
C GLY A 574 -22.67 4.13 -51.29
N LEU A 575 -23.50 3.25 -50.71
CA LEU A 575 -23.18 1.85 -50.44
C LEU A 575 -23.84 0.86 -51.42
N GLY A 576 -24.56 1.37 -52.41
CA GLY A 576 -25.20 0.58 -53.47
C GLY A 576 -26.68 0.92 -53.61
N ALA A 577 -27.03 1.54 -54.73
CA ALA A 577 -28.41 1.91 -55.05
C ALA A 577 -29.35 0.70 -55.07
N GLN A 578 -30.56 0.89 -54.53
CA GLN A 578 -31.64 -0.11 -54.53
C GLN A 578 -32.90 0.46 -55.15
N ARG A 579 -33.55 -0.31 -56.02
CA ARG A 579 -34.71 0.15 -56.80
C ARG A 579 -36.01 -0.49 -56.33
N SER A 580 -37.09 0.29 -56.34
CA SER A 580 -38.43 -0.15 -55.95
C SER A 580 -39.02 -1.13 -56.96
N LYS A 581 -40.06 -1.85 -56.54
CA LYS A 581 -41.00 -2.46 -57.48
C LYS A 581 -41.69 -1.36 -58.30
N MET A 582 -42.09 -1.71 -59.52
CA MET A 582 -42.85 -0.83 -60.41
C MET A 582 -44.29 -0.67 -59.91
N VAL A 583 -44.83 0.55 -60.01
CA VAL A 583 -46.22 0.87 -59.68
C VAL A 583 -46.86 1.59 -60.87
N SER A 584 -47.91 1.01 -61.46
CA SER A 584 -48.56 1.56 -62.65
C SER A 584 -49.60 2.63 -62.28
N LEU A 585 -49.60 3.75 -63.01
CA LEU A 585 -50.60 4.81 -62.93
C LEU A 585 -51.29 4.97 -64.30
N SER A 586 -52.62 4.99 -64.31
CA SER A 586 -53.43 5.29 -65.50
C SER A 586 -54.07 6.67 -65.35
N VAL A 587 -53.76 7.61 -66.25
CA VAL A 587 -54.32 8.97 -66.21
C VAL A 587 -55.57 9.05 -67.09
N THR A 588 -56.69 9.41 -66.48
CA THR A 588 -57.98 9.59 -67.17
C THR A 588 -58.10 11.01 -67.70
N VAL A 589 -58.25 11.17 -69.01
CA VAL A 589 -58.56 12.44 -69.67
C VAL A 589 -60.09 12.62 -69.68
N PRO A 590 -60.66 13.76 -69.23
CA PRO A 590 -62.10 14.00 -69.32
C PRO A 590 -62.55 14.06 -70.79
N ALA A 591 -63.78 13.59 -71.07
CA ALA A 591 -64.37 13.69 -72.40
C ALA A 591 -64.53 15.17 -72.82
N SER A 592 -63.96 15.53 -73.97
CA SER A 592 -64.17 16.84 -74.59
C SER A 592 -65.60 16.99 -75.07
N ARG A 593 -66.06 18.23 -75.27
CA ARG A 593 -67.35 18.52 -75.93
C ARG A 593 -67.43 17.77 -77.27
N PRO A 594 -68.40 16.86 -77.46
CA PRO A 594 -68.47 16.07 -78.67
C PRO A 594 -68.97 16.89 -79.85
N VAL A 595 -68.57 16.49 -81.05
CA VAL A 595 -69.11 17.00 -82.30
C VAL A 595 -70.15 16.01 -82.81
N LEU A 596 -71.38 16.50 -83.00
CA LEU A 596 -72.42 15.76 -83.69
C LEU A 596 -72.35 16.04 -85.19
N THR A 597 -72.30 14.99 -85.99
CA THR A 597 -72.29 15.06 -87.45
C THR A 597 -73.47 14.28 -88.01
N LEU A 598 -74.30 14.93 -88.82
CA LEU A 598 -75.41 14.30 -89.54
C LEU A 598 -74.91 13.80 -90.89
N ARG A 599 -74.98 12.49 -91.14
CA ARG A 599 -74.74 11.91 -92.46
C ARG A 599 -76.07 11.55 -93.12
N VAL A 600 -76.37 12.24 -94.21
CA VAL A 600 -77.54 12.06 -95.07
C VAL A 600 -77.08 11.55 -96.44
N SER A 601 -77.81 10.60 -97.03
CA SER A 601 -77.46 9.99 -98.33
C SER A 601 -77.75 10.89 -99.56
N GLY A 602 -78.17 12.14 -99.36
CA GLY A 602 -78.56 13.07 -100.42
C GLY A 602 -78.48 14.54 -99.99
N ALA A 603 -78.59 15.46 -100.95
CA ALA A 603 -78.37 16.90 -100.75
C ALA A 603 -79.43 17.62 -99.89
N ARG A 604 -80.57 16.98 -99.63
CA ARG A 604 -81.62 17.42 -98.69
C ARG A 604 -82.27 16.18 -98.07
N ALA A 605 -82.61 16.26 -96.80
CA ALA A 605 -83.29 15.20 -96.07
C ALA A 605 -84.79 15.15 -96.42
N VAL A 606 -85.29 13.97 -96.79
CA VAL A 606 -86.71 13.71 -97.08
C VAL A 606 -87.28 12.60 -96.20
N VAL A 607 -88.61 12.59 -96.04
CA VAL A 607 -89.31 11.61 -95.21
C VAL A 607 -89.06 10.19 -95.75
N GLY A 608 -88.62 9.29 -94.87
CA GLY A 608 -88.25 7.91 -95.22
C GLY A 608 -86.74 7.65 -95.34
N ASP A 609 -85.90 8.68 -95.43
CA ASP A 609 -84.44 8.50 -95.40
C ASP A 609 -83.97 7.95 -94.05
N MET A 610 -82.81 7.26 -94.07
CA MET A 610 -82.06 6.91 -92.87
C MET A 610 -80.90 7.91 -92.70
N VAL A 611 -80.80 8.50 -91.51
CA VAL A 611 -79.73 9.43 -91.12
C VAL A 611 -78.86 8.78 -90.07
N GLU A 612 -77.55 8.82 -90.31
CA GLU A 612 -76.57 8.40 -89.32
C GLU A 612 -76.15 9.62 -88.49
N LEU A 613 -76.48 9.60 -87.19
CA LEU A 613 -75.99 10.55 -86.19
C LEU A 613 -74.63 10.07 -85.69
N CYS A 614 -73.53 10.63 -86.21
CA CYS A 614 -72.18 10.35 -85.72
C CYS A 614 -71.83 11.32 -84.59
N CYS A 615 -71.63 10.83 -83.37
CA CYS A 615 -71.18 11.62 -82.23
C CYS A 615 -69.76 11.23 -81.84
N GLU A 616 -68.82 12.19 -81.84
CA GLU A 616 -67.42 11.94 -81.51
C GLU A 616 -66.85 13.02 -80.59
N ALA A 617 -66.32 12.59 -79.44
CA ALA A 617 -65.48 13.43 -78.59
C ALA A 617 -64.04 13.42 -79.14
N GLN A 618 -63.50 14.61 -79.40
CA GLN A 618 -62.16 14.77 -79.97
C GLN A 618 -61.03 14.31 -79.04
N SER A 619 -61.28 14.29 -77.72
CA SER A 619 -60.41 13.70 -76.70
C SER A 619 -61.21 13.12 -75.52
N GLY A 620 -60.66 12.13 -74.84
CA GLY A 620 -61.21 11.54 -73.62
C GLY A 620 -60.73 10.09 -73.44
N SER A 621 -60.45 9.68 -72.20
CA SER A 621 -60.08 8.29 -71.93
C SER A 621 -61.33 7.39 -71.95
N PRO A 622 -61.28 6.21 -72.59
CA PRO A 622 -62.39 5.26 -72.60
C PRO A 622 -62.54 4.51 -71.26
N PRO A 623 -63.73 3.92 -70.98
CA PRO A 623 -64.92 3.91 -71.82
C PRO A 623 -65.69 5.24 -71.82
N ILE A 624 -66.01 5.76 -73.01
CA ILE A 624 -66.88 6.94 -73.15
C ILE A 624 -68.30 6.45 -73.44
N GLN A 625 -69.28 6.90 -72.64
CA GLN A 625 -70.70 6.72 -72.93
C GLN A 625 -71.23 7.93 -73.69
N TYR A 626 -71.86 7.69 -74.83
CA TYR A 626 -72.57 8.70 -75.61
C TYR A 626 -74.08 8.56 -75.48
N ARG A 627 -74.79 9.67 -75.38
CA ARG A 627 -76.26 9.75 -75.33
C ARG A 627 -76.73 10.72 -76.42
N PHE A 628 -77.73 10.34 -77.22
CA PHE A 628 -78.25 11.14 -78.33
C PHE A 628 -79.58 11.81 -77.95
N TYR A 629 -79.82 13.03 -78.41
CA TYR A 629 -80.99 13.85 -78.07
C TYR A 629 -81.63 14.48 -79.32
N HIS A 630 -82.95 14.64 -79.28
CA HIS A 630 -83.76 15.46 -80.20
C HIS A 630 -84.69 16.34 -79.38
N GLU A 631 -84.60 17.67 -79.55
CA GLU A 631 -85.35 18.64 -78.72
C GLU A 631 -85.26 18.31 -77.21
N ASP A 632 -84.02 18.06 -76.75
CA ASP A 632 -83.64 17.61 -75.40
C ASP A 632 -84.24 16.28 -74.88
N VAL A 633 -84.94 15.51 -75.73
CA VAL A 633 -85.42 14.15 -75.40
C VAL A 633 -84.40 13.09 -75.83
N ILE A 634 -84.07 12.14 -74.94
CA ILE A 634 -83.11 11.05 -75.21
C ILE A 634 -83.65 10.09 -76.28
N LEU A 635 -82.88 9.89 -77.34
CA LEU A 635 -83.13 8.93 -78.42
C LEU A 635 -82.52 7.54 -78.14
N GLY A 636 -81.38 7.51 -77.44
CA GLY A 636 -80.65 6.27 -77.14
C GLY A 636 -79.24 6.53 -76.60
N SER A 637 -78.56 5.48 -76.18
CA SER A 637 -77.18 5.54 -75.71
C SER A 637 -76.31 4.44 -76.34
N SER A 638 -75.05 4.76 -76.62
CA SER A 638 -74.03 3.84 -77.14
C SER A 638 -72.71 4.08 -76.42
N SER A 639 -71.82 3.09 -76.32
CA SER A 639 -70.54 3.21 -75.62
C SER A 639 -69.36 2.93 -76.54
N ALA A 640 -68.28 3.70 -76.35
CA ALA A 640 -66.99 3.52 -77.02
C ALA A 640 -65.98 2.96 -75.99
N PRO A 641 -65.90 1.63 -75.81
CA PRO A 641 -65.00 1.00 -74.84
C PRO A 641 -63.51 1.10 -75.21
N SER A 642 -63.19 1.50 -76.45
CA SER A 642 -61.81 1.69 -76.93
C SER A 642 -61.53 3.12 -77.40
N GLY A 643 -62.44 4.06 -77.15
CA GLY A 643 -62.38 5.45 -77.61
C GLY A 643 -62.95 5.65 -79.03
N GLY A 644 -62.89 6.89 -79.51
CA GLY A 644 -63.49 7.32 -80.78
C GLY A 644 -64.98 7.64 -80.68
N GLY A 645 -65.58 7.98 -81.83
CA GLY A 645 -67.00 8.25 -81.96
C GLY A 645 -67.88 6.99 -82.06
N VAL A 646 -69.19 7.20 -81.87
CA VAL A 646 -70.23 6.19 -82.12
C VAL A 646 -71.28 6.75 -83.07
N SER A 647 -71.91 5.87 -83.86
CA SER A 647 -73.04 6.25 -84.69
C SER A 647 -74.37 5.69 -84.19
N PHE A 648 -75.45 6.44 -84.42
CA PHE A 648 -76.82 6.07 -84.12
C PHE A 648 -77.70 6.32 -85.35
N ASN A 649 -78.32 5.26 -85.88
CA ASN A 649 -79.13 5.34 -87.09
C ASN A 649 -80.58 5.70 -86.77
N LEU A 650 -81.10 6.73 -87.44
CA LEU A 650 -82.42 7.30 -87.23
C LEU A 650 -83.20 7.36 -88.56
N SER A 651 -84.42 6.83 -88.59
CA SER A 651 -85.35 6.99 -89.72
C SER A 651 -86.07 8.34 -89.69
N LEU A 652 -86.23 9.02 -90.82
CA LEU A 652 -86.88 10.34 -90.86
C LEU A 652 -88.41 10.27 -91.01
N THR A 653 -89.09 10.94 -90.08
CA THR A 653 -90.53 11.24 -90.12
C THR A 653 -90.73 12.76 -90.10
N ALA A 654 -91.94 13.23 -90.44
CA ALA A 654 -92.24 14.68 -90.42
C ALA A 654 -92.10 15.33 -89.03
N GLU A 655 -92.20 14.54 -87.95
CA GLU A 655 -92.06 14.98 -86.55
C GLU A 655 -90.60 14.99 -86.07
N ARG A 656 -89.65 14.52 -86.90
CA ARG A 656 -88.21 14.44 -86.59
C ARG A 656 -87.40 15.59 -87.17
N SER A 657 -88.05 16.69 -87.53
CA SER A 657 -87.38 17.95 -87.86
C SER A 657 -87.17 18.79 -86.60
N GLY A 658 -85.95 19.21 -86.34
CA GLY A 658 -85.58 19.85 -85.08
C GLY A 658 -84.07 19.84 -84.82
N ASN A 659 -83.72 20.23 -83.61
CA ASN A 659 -82.37 20.29 -83.09
C ASN A 659 -81.93 18.95 -82.50
N TYR A 660 -80.86 18.39 -83.07
CA TYR A 660 -80.20 17.20 -82.55
C TYR A 660 -78.93 17.57 -81.80
N SER A 661 -78.67 16.92 -80.67
CA SER A 661 -77.40 17.04 -79.94
C SER A 661 -76.97 15.67 -79.41
N CYS A 662 -75.72 15.55 -79.01
CA CYS A 662 -75.23 14.37 -78.32
C CYS A 662 -74.37 14.75 -77.10
N GLU A 663 -74.34 13.88 -76.12
CA GLU A 663 -73.62 14.05 -74.86
C GLU A 663 -72.58 12.95 -74.73
N ALA A 664 -71.34 13.31 -74.39
CA ALA A 664 -70.25 12.39 -74.12
C ALA A 664 -69.88 12.45 -72.64
N ASP A 665 -69.81 11.28 -72.00
CA ASP A 665 -69.64 11.13 -70.56
C ASP A 665 -68.72 9.95 -70.25
N ASN A 666 -67.59 10.22 -69.58
CA ASN A 666 -66.68 9.19 -69.09
C ASN A 666 -66.53 9.21 -67.56
N GLY A 667 -67.57 9.66 -66.85
CA GLY A 667 -67.62 9.70 -65.38
C GLY A 667 -66.88 10.89 -64.75
N LEU A 668 -66.17 11.70 -65.54
CA LEU A 668 -65.50 12.93 -65.09
C LEU A 668 -66.31 14.22 -65.37
N GLY A 669 -67.52 14.07 -65.90
CA GLY A 669 -68.44 15.16 -66.24
C GLY A 669 -68.91 15.07 -67.69
N ALA A 670 -70.23 14.97 -67.88
CA ALA A 670 -70.83 14.89 -69.20
C ALA A 670 -70.73 16.23 -69.96
N GLN A 671 -70.37 16.18 -71.25
CA GLN A 671 -70.30 17.34 -72.14
C GLN A 671 -71.27 17.16 -73.32
N ARG A 672 -72.08 18.17 -73.63
CA ARG A 672 -73.07 18.13 -74.71
C ARG A 672 -72.62 18.93 -75.93
N SER A 673 -72.82 18.39 -77.13
CA SER A 673 -72.51 19.03 -78.41
C SER A 673 -73.32 20.31 -78.62
N GLU A 674 -72.87 21.14 -79.54
CA GLU A 674 -73.77 22.13 -80.16
C GLU A 674 -74.95 21.39 -80.82
N ALA A 675 -76.11 22.05 -80.87
CA ALA A 675 -77.29 21.52 -81.55
C ALA A 675 -77.15 21.70 -83.07
N VAL A 676 -77.41 20.63 -83.83
CA VAL A 676 -77.44 20.64 -85.29
C VAL A 676 -78.88 20.49 -85.76
N MET A 677 -79.38 21.50 -86.48
CA MET A 677 -80.75 21.53 -86.98
C MET A 677 -80.89 20.69 -88.25
N LEU A 678 -81.84 19.76 -88.24
CA LEU A 678 -82.22 18.94 -89.40
C LEU A 678 -83.62 19.33 -89.87
N SER A 679 -83.71 19.86 -91.10
CA SER A 679 -84.97 20.20 -91.75
C SER A 679 -85.37 19.11 -92.75
N VAL A 680 -86.58 18.55 -92.57
CA VAL A 680 -87.14 17.50 -93.43
C VAL A 680 -88.18 18.11 -94.36
N THR A 681 -88.05 17.88 -95.68
CA THR A 681 -88.94 18.50 -96.68
C THR A 681 -89.96 17.51 -97.26
N GLY A 682 -91.18 17.99 -97.54
CA GLY A 682 -92.28 17.22 -98.12
C GLY A 682 -92.95 17.93 -99.31
N LEU A 683 -93.48 17.17 -100.27
CA LEU A 683 -94.04 17.67 -101.53
C LEU A 683 -95.56 17.39 -101.62
N THR A 684 -96.38 18.39 -102.00
CA THR A 684 -97.83 18.22 -102.20
C THR A 684 -98.43 19.09 -103.32
N GLY A 685 -99.53 18.61 -103.91
CA GLY A 685 -100.49 19.35 -104.76
C GLY A 685 -100.74 18.73 -106.15
N SER A 686 -101.87 18.92 -106.84
CA SER A 686 -103.25 19.33 -106.47
C SER A 686 -104.15 19.27 -107.74
N ARG A 687 -105.43 18.85 -107.68
CA ARG A 687 -106.48 19.28 -108.65
C ARG A 687 -107.92 19.06 -108.13
N SER A 688 -108.85 19.88 -108.62
CA SER A 688 -110.21 20.11 -108.10
C SER A 688 -111.37 19.72 -109.05
N GLY A 689 -112.58 19.50 -108.51
CA GLY A 689 -113.86 19.36 -109.24
C GLY A 689 -115.06 19.01 -108.33
N PRO A 690 -116.25 19.67 -108.41
CA PRO A 690 -117.34 19.54 -107.41
C PRO A 690 -118.69 18.96 -107.94
N VAL A 691 -119.60 18.57 -107.02
CA VAL A 691 -121.09 18.76 -107.02
C VAL A 691 -121.65 18.33 -105.63
N ALA A 692 -122.83 18.83 -105.20
CA ALA A 692 -123.35 18.78 -103.82
C ALA A 692 -124.63 17.93 -103.60
N THR A 693 -124.95 17.59 -102.33
CA THR A 693 -126.25 17.72 -101.60
C THR A 693 -126.32 16.83 -100.33
N GLY A 694 -127.10 17.18 -99.28
CA GLY A 694 -127.56 16.18 -98.27
C GLY A 694 -127.51 16.46 -96.73
N VAL A 695 -128.13 17.53 -96.22
CA VAL A 695 -129.01 17.63 -95.00
C VAL A 695 -128.79 16.75 -93.72
N ALA A 696 -128.70 17.45 -92.55
CA ALA A 696 -129.10 17.11 -91.16
C ALA A 696 -128.45 15.89 -90.40
N GLY A 697 -128.38 15.86 -89.05
CA GLY A 697 -128.64 16.92 -88.05
C GLY A 697 -128.73 16.41 -86.58
N GLY A 698 -128.34 17.27 -85.63
CA GLY A 698 -128.54 17.16 -84.16
C GLY A 698 -127.58 16.26 -83.37
N LEU A 699 -127.42 16.36 -82.04
CA LEU A 699 -127.48 17.43 -81.01
C LEU A 699 -127.38 16.74 -79.62
N LEU A 700 -126.89 17.45 -78.59
CA LEU A 700 -126.95 17.14 -77.14
C LEU A 700 -126.01 15.99 -76.63
N THR A 701 -125.47 15.99 -75.39
CA THR A 701 -125.71 16.81 -74.16
C THR A 701 -124.39 16.84 -73.32
N VAL A 702 -123.92 17.99 -72.76
CA VAL A 702 -124.11 18.50 -71.35
C VAL A 702 -123.38 17.63 -70.29
N VAL A 703 -122.57 18.08 -69.30
CA VAL A 703 -122.27 19.35 -68.55
C VAL A 703 -120.72 19.57 -68.53
N GLY A 704 -120.08 20.71 -68.20
CA GLY A 704 -120.47 22.10 -67.93
C GLY A 704 -119.77 22.76 -66.70
N LEU A 705 -119.56 24.09 -66.75
CA LEU A 705 -119.08 25.05 -65.71
C LEU A 705 -117.58 24.99 -65.28
N VAL A 706 -116.73 26.03 -65.35
CA VAL A 706 -116.79 27.52 -65.22
C VAL A 706 -116.27 28.03 -63.87
N VAL A 707 -115.16 28.78 -63.97
CA VAL A 707 -114.74 29.97 -63.17
C VAL A 707 -115.18 30.06 -61.71
N VAL A 708 -114.18 29.98 -60.81
CA VAL A 708 -113.88 30.89 -59.69
C VAL A 708 -112.54 30.35 -59.15
N ALA A 709 -111.42 31.00 -59.50
CA ALA A 709 -110.80 32.03 -58.68
C ALA A 709 -110.55 31.58 -57.24
N LEU A 710 -109.26 31.53 -56.90
CA LEU A 710 -108.66 31.80 -55.58
C LEU A 710 -109.62 32.04 -54.40
N LEU A 711 -109.30 31.38 -53.28
CA LEU A 711 -109.87 31.54 -51.93
C LEU A 711 -111.15 30.74 -51.64
N LEU A 712 -110.96 29.49 -51.22
CA LEU A 712 -111.52 28.92 -49.97
C LEU A 712 -110.79 27.59 -49.71
N TYR A 713 -109.62 27.58 -49.08
CA TYR A 713 -109.41 27.90 -47.66
C TYR A 713 -110.34 27.11 -46.73
N CYS A 714 -109.77 26.07 -46.12
CA CYS A 714 -110.20 25.37 -44.92
C CYS A 714 -111.50 24.54 -44.93
N ARG A 715 -111.31 23.22 -44.91
CA ARG A 715 -111.89 22.37 -43.86
C ARG A 715 -110.81 21.65 -43.03
N LEU A 716 -110.17 22.46 -42.17
CA LEU A 716 -109.84 22.12 -40.77
C LEU A 716 -111.08 21.47 -40.06
N PRO A 717 -110.98 20.83 -38.87
CA PRO A 717 -110.04 21.09 -37.75
C PRO A 717 -109.56 19.80 -37.00
N ARG A 718 -108.96 19.75 -35.79
CA ARG A 718 -108.54 20.65 -34.66
C ARG A 718 -107.34 19.94 -33.97
N ARG A 719 -106.27 20.61 -33.51
CA ARG A 719 -106.01 21.18 -32.15
C ARG A 719 -106.34 20.23 -30.98
N ALA A 720 -105.58 20.14 -29.88
CA ALA A 720 -104.40 20.86 -29.35
C ALA A 720 -103.43 19.82 -28.71
N GLY A 721 -102.16 20.04 -28.35
CA GLY A 721 -101.50 21.16 -27.67
C GLY A 721 -101.08 20.71 -26.26
N GLY A 722 -99.77 20.56 -25.98
CA GLY A 722 -99.26 20.22 -24.64
C GLY A 722 -97.83 19.64 -24.60
N ARG A 723 -96.94 20.30 -23.85
CA ARG A 723 -95.86 19.67 -23.03
C ARG A 723 -96.55 19.09 -21.77
N PRO A 724 -96.03 18.05 -21.07
CA PRO A 724 -94.73 18.12 -20.40
C PRO A 724 -93.99 16.77 -20.17
N THR A 725 -93.11 16.79 -19.16
CA THR A 725 -92.21 15.77 -18.57
C THR A 725 -92.91 14.62 -17.82
N SER A 726 -92.22 13.47 -17.71
CA SER A 726 -92.25 12.43 -16.63
C SER A 726 -93.63 11.76 -16.34
N ASP A 727 -93.79 10.56 -15.78
CA ASP A 727 -93.04 9.90 -14.69
C ASP A 727 -93.31 8.34 -14.65
N PRO A 728 -93.53 7.58 -13.53
CA PRO A 728 -92.75 6.36 -13.18
C PRO A 728 -93.55 5.02 -13.27
N SER A 729 -93.01 3.81 -13.04
CA SER A 729 -92.51 3.31 -11.73
C SER A 729 -92.14 1.80 -11.70
N ARG A 730 -91.12 1.47 -10.88
CA ARG A 730 -90.88 0.27 -10.02
C ARG A 730 -91.25 -1.17 -10.50
N SER A 731 -90.30 -2.10 -10.71
CA SER A 731 -89.43 -2.88 -9.75
C SER A 731 -90.05 -4.25 -9.33
N PRO A 732 -89.30 -5.29 -8.85
CA PRO A 732 -87.90 -5.28 -8.34
C PRO A 732 -86.96 -6.47 -8.75
N SER A 733 -85.68 -6.39 -8.32
CA SER A 733 -84.69 -7.49 -8.05
C SER A 733 -84.29 -8.45 -9.20
N ASP A 734 -83.06 -8.93 -9.40
CA ASP A 734 -81.81 -8.96 -8.59
C ASP A 734 -80.55 -9.21 -9.49
N SER A 735 -79.34 -9.27 -8.91
CA SER A 735 -78.06 -9.85 -9.41
C SER A 735 -77.26 -9.20 -10.57
N ASP A 736 -76.31 -8.33 -10.20
CA ASP A 736 -74.81 -8.44 -10.30
C ASP A 736 -74.09 -9.00 -11.56
N PRO A 737 -72.81 -8.64 -11.89
CA PRO A 737 -71.92 -7.60 -11.31
C PRO A 737 -71.33 -6.55 -12.32
N GLN A 738 -70.56 -5.59 -11.79
CA GLN A 738 -70.09 -4.35 -12.46
C GLN A 738 -68.64 -4.31 -13.01
N GLU A 739 -68.40 -3.25 -13.80
CA GLU A 739 -67.17 -2.55 -14.21
C GLU A 739 -66.14 -2.28 -13.09
N PRO A 740 -64.86 -1.95 -13.39
CA PRO A 740 -64.50 -0.52 -13.46
C PRO A 740 -63.36 -0.12 -14.44
N THR A 741 -63.29 1.18 -14.76
CA THR A 741 -62.19 1.86 -15.46
C THR A 741 -60.98 2.26 -14.59
N TYR A 742 -59.84 2.51 -15.27
CA TYR A 742 -58.68 3.37 -14.93
C TYR A 742 -57.41 2.79 -14.24
N TYR A 743 -56.26 3.26 -14.80
CA TYR A 743 -54.86 3.29 -14.32
C TYR A 743 -53.92 2.06 -14.32
N ASN A 744 -52.79 2.30 -15.01
CA ASN A 744 -51.41 1.82 -14.80
C ASN A 744 -50.93 0.43 -15.27
N VAL A 745 -49.65 0.46 -15.67
CA VAL A 745 -48.82 -0.60 -16.28
C VAL A 745 -48.35 -1.64 -15.25
N PRO A 746 -48.24 -2.92 -15.65
CA PRO A 746 -47.22 -3.81 -15.11
C PRO A 746 -46.35 -4.47 -16.20
N GLY A 747 -45.09 -4.77 -15.86
CA GLY A 747 -44.09 -5.35 -16.76
C GLY A 747 -44.21 -6.88 -16.96
N TRP A 748 -43.45 -7.41 -17.91
CA TRP A 748 -43.39 -8.84 -18.22
C TRP A 748 -42.41 -9.61 -17.33
N MET A 749 -42.70 -10.90 -17.14
CA MET A 749 -42.03 -11.79 -16.21
C MET A 749 -41.00 -12.68 -16.91
N GLU A 750 -39.86 -12.91 -16.27
CA GLU A 750 -38.74 -13.69 -16.81
C GLU A 750 -39.06 -15.18 -17.00
N LEU A 751 -38.49 -15.77 -18.06
CA LEU A 751 -38.34 -17.21 -18.22
C LEU A 751 -36.94 -17.64 -17.73
N GLN A 752 -36.90 -18.55 -16.76
CA GLN A 752 -35.65 -19.12 -16.23
C GLN A 752 -34.99 -20.08 -17.23
N PRO A 753 -33.65 -20.08 -17.32
CA PRO A 753 -32.87 -21.25 -17.68
C PRO A 753 -32.36 -21.98 -16.42
N VAL A 754 -32.44 -23.32 -16.46
CA VAL A 754 -31.93 -24.21 -15.40
C VAL A 754 -30.40 -24.33 -15.49
N TYR A 755 -29.70 -24.21 -14.35
CA TYR A 755 -28.31 -24.64 -14.22
C TYR A 755 -28.06 -25.51 -12.99
N SER A 756 -27.22 -26.53 -13.16
CA SER A 756 -26.87 -27.54 -12.17
C SER A 756 -25.80 -27.06 -11.18
N ASN A 757 -26.02 -27.32 -9.89
CA ASN A 757 -25.04 -27.02 -8.84
C ASN A 757 -23.75 -27.85 -8.96
N VAL A 758 -22.61 -27.18 -9.13
CA VAL A 758 -21.28 -27.73 -8.83
C VAL A 758 -20.62 -26.86 -7.76
N ASN A 759 -20.25 -27.49 -6.65
CA ASN A 759 -19.75 -26.84 -5.44
C ASN A 759 -18.21 -26.73 -5.46
N PRO A 760 -17.64 -25.54 -5.19
CA PRO A 760 -16.36 -25.46 -4.52
C PRO A 760 -16.34 -24.50 -3.31
N LYS A 761 -16.38 -25.09 -2.11
CA LYS A 761 -15.76 -24.68 -0.84
C LYS A 761 -15.65 -23.18 -0.50
N ALA A 762 -16.37 -22.80 0.56
CA ALA A 762 -16.40 -21.48 1.17
C ALA A 762 -15.04 -20.91 1.66
N ARG A 763 -14.96 -19.58 1.66
CA ARG A 763 -14.26 -18.78 2.67
C ARG A 763 -15.22 -17.69 3.16
N GLU A 764 -15.31 -17.53 4.48
CA GLU A 764 -16.22 -16.60 5.13
C GLU A 764 -15.75 -15.14 4.98
N VAL A 765 -16.68 -14.23 4.72
CA VAL A 765 -16.48 -12.78 4.87
C VAL A 765 -17.61 -12.27 5.76
N VAL A 766 -17.25 -11.77 6.94
CA VAL A 766 -18.20 -11.22 7.92
C VAL A 766 -18.18 -9.70 7.78
N TYR A 767 -19.34 -9.11 7.46
CA TYR A 767 -19.57 -7.67 7.58
C TYR A 767 -20.07 -7.34 8.98
N SER A 768 -19.55 -6.26 9.58
CA SER A 768 -20.07 -5.70 10.84
C SER A 768 -20.60 -4.29 10.61
N GLU A 769 -21.91 -4.13 10.67
CA GLU A 769 -22.59 -2.83 10.62
C GLU A 769 -22.37 -2.07 11.95
N VAL A 770 -21.87 -0.83 11.89
CA VAL A 770 -21.69 0.02 13.07
C VAL A 770 -22.73 1.14 13.04
N ARG A 771 -23.66 1.13 14.01
CA ARG A 771 -24.59 2.23 14.25
C ARG A 771 -24.05 3.12 15.36
N ILE A 772 -23.87 4.40 15.07
CA ILE A 772 -23.47 5.41 16.06
C ILE A 772 -24.74 6.00 16.68
N GLN A 773 -24.87 5.88 18.01
CA GLN A 773 -25.94 6.52 18.77
C GLN A 773 -25.38 7.72 19.51
N GLU A 774 -25.89 8.91 19.22
CA GLU A 774 -25.35 10.18 19.72
C GLU A 774 -25.78 10.43 21.17
N GLY A 775 -24.81 10.43 22.10
CA GLY A 775 -25.04 10.57 23.54
C GLY A 775 -24.60 11.92 24.09
N ASN A 776 -25.56 12.74 24.52
CA ASN A 776 -25.32 14.06 25.11
C ASN A 776 -24.39 14.01 26.34
N ARG A 777 -23.42 14.94 26.40
CA ARG A 777 -22.60 15.20 27.60
C ARG A 777 -23.23 16.29 28.46
N HIS A 778 -23.53 15.97 29.71
CA HIS A 778 -23.66 16.98 30.77
C HIS A 778 -22.36 17.12 31.56
N ALA A 779 -22.03 18.36 31.92
CA ALA A 779 -20.83 18.70 32.66
C ALA A 779 -21.01 18.56 34.17
N ALA A 780 -19.92 18.22 34.87
CA ALA A 780 -19.78 18.42 36.31
C ALA A 780 -18.38 18.99 36.58
N ALA A 781 -18.32 20.13 37.25
CA ALA A 781 -17.08 20.78 37.65
C ALA A 781 -16.71 20.42 39.09
N SER A 782 -15.41 20.42 39.42
CA SER A 782 -14.94 20.55 40.80
C SER A 782 -13.57 21.24 40.85
N ASN A 783 -13.41 22.11 41.84
CA ASN A 783 -12.26 23.01 42.00
C ASN A 783 -11.27 22.48 43.05
N SER A 784 -9.96 22.69 42.83
CA SER A 784 -8.97 23.23 43.80
C SER A 784 -7.56 23.08 43.18
N ALA A 785 -6.86 24.14 42.76
CA ALA A 785 -6.26 25.23 43.53
C ALA A 785 -4.92 24.84 44.20
N PHE A 786 -3.79 25.36 43.67
CA PHE A 786 -2.89 26.23 44.44
C PHE A 786 -2.00 27.10 43.51
N LYS A 787 -1.70 28.32 43.99
CA LYS A 787 -0.74 29.29 43.39
C LYS A 787 0.71 28.87 43.73
N LEU A 788 1.82 29.50 43.30
CA LEU A 788 2.11 30.92 43.03
C LEU A 788 3.56 31.02 42.46
N LEU A 789 3.84 31.87 41.45
CA LEU A 789 4.90 32.91 41.51
C LEU A 789 5.03 33.78 40.24
N HIS A 790 5.21 35.07 40.50
CA HIS A 790 5.55 36.19 39.61
C HIS A 790 7.03 36.11 39.13
N THR A 791 7.61 36.89 38.19
CA THR A 791 7.21 38.14 37.49
C THR A 791 8.15 38.46 36.29
N TYR A 792 7.78 39.52 35.54
CA TYR A 792 8.61 40.50 34.81
C TYR A 792 8.68 40.45 33.26
N LEU A 793 8.15 41.53 32.71
CA LEU A 793 8.18 42.11 31.36
C LEU A 793 9.17 43.32 31.40
N PRO A 794 9.70 43.86 30.27
CA PRO A 794 8.88 44.63 29.33
C PRO A 794 9.26 44.57 27.83
N SER A 795 8.45 45.28 27.05
CA SER A 795 8.29 45.34 25.59
C SER A 795 9.22 46.33 24.85
N HIS A 796 9.39 46.16 23.52
CA HIS A 796 9.20 47.21 22.50
C HIS A 796 9.28 46.64 21.06
N GLY A 797 8.45 47.14 20.13
CA GLY A 797 8.76 47.16 18.68
C GLY A 797 7.78 46.39 17.77
N PRO A 798 7.24 46.98 16.67
CA PRO A 798 5.99 46.49 16.07
C PRO A 798 6.08 45.76 14.71
N ALA A 799 5.00 45.00 14.46
CA ALA A 799 4.34 44.75 13.16
C ALA A 799 5.10 44.08 12.00
N THR A 800 4.71 42.84 11.70
CA THR A 800 4.13 42.53 10.37
C THR A 800 3.23 41.30 10.42
N SER A 801 2.14 41.32 9.65
CA SER A 801 1.15 40.24 9.58
C SER A 801 1.56 39.19 8.56
N GLN A 802 1.61 37.92 8.96
CA GLN A 802 1.21 36.77 8.13
C GLN A 802 1.13 35.50 8.98
N GLN A 803 0.04 34.75 8.83
CA GLN A 803 -0.30 33.56 9.61
C GLN A 803 -0.19 32.31 8.75
N PRO A 804 0.60 31.30 9.18
CA PRO A 804 0.28 29.90 8.90
C PRO A 804 -0.03 29.13 10.17
N SER A 805 -0.93 28.15 10.06
CA SER A 805 -1.41 27.29 11.14
C SER A 805 -0.32 26.37 11.71
N ARG A 806 -0.29 26.22 13.05
CA ARG A 806 0.48 25.15 13.71
C ARG A 806 -0.24 23.80 13.57
N PRO A 807 0.49 22.69 13.36
CA PRO A 807 -0.08 21.35 13.44
C PRO A 807 -0.34 20.96 14.91
N GLN A 808 -1.40 20.19 15.14
CA GLN A 808 -1.71 19.61 16.45
C GLN A 808 -0.80 18.40 16.73
N HIS A 809 -0.16 18.37 17.89
CA HIS A 809 0.49 17.16 18.40
C HIS A 809 -0.56 16.17 18.92
N SER A 810 -0.71 15.02 18.28
CA SER A 810 -1.48 13.89 18.81
C SER A 810 -0.62 13.05 19.75
N SER A 811 -0.98 13.02 21.03
CA SER A 811 -0.39 12.11 22.02
C SER A 811 -1.02 10.72 21.89
N VAL A 812 -0.23 9.72 21.48
CA VAL A 812 -0.67 8.32 21.40
C VAL A 812 -0.65 7.68 22.79
N ILE A 813 -1.78 7.11 23.21
CA ILE A 813 -1.89 6.27 24.41
C ILE A 813 -1.84 4.82 23.97
N TYR A 814 -0.87 4.05 24.48
CA TYR A 814 -0.81 2.61 24.28
C TYR A 814 -1.73 1.89 25.29
N SER A 815 -2.69 1.12 24.81
CA SER A 815 -3.41 0.12 25.61
C SER A 815 -2.97 -1.29 25.18
N GLN A 816 -2.51 -2.10 26.13
CA GLN A 816 -2.18 -3.50 25.87
C GLN A 816 -3.45 -4.35 25.90
N VAL A 817 -3.85 -4.91 24.76
CA VAL A 817 -4.90 -5.94 24.68
C VAL A 817 -4.25 -7.32 24.76
N LYS A 818 -4.52 -8.04 25.85
CA LYS A 818 -4.03 -9.39 26.07
C LYS A 818 -4.96 -10.40 25.39
N VAL A 819 -4.57 -10.91 24.23
CA VAL A 819 -5.34 -11.91 23.47
C VAL A 819 -5.28 -13.27 24.17
N ALA A 820 -6.44 -13.92 24.34
CA ALA A 820 -6.55 -15.26 24.89
C ALA A 820 -6.51 -16.31 23.77
N SER A 821 -5.75 -17.39 23.97
CA SER A 821 -5.64 -18.51 23.03
C SER A 821 -6.89 -19.41 23.06
N PRO A 822 -7.40 -19.88 21.92
CA PRO A 822 -8.53 -20.83 21.89
C PRO A 822 -8.10 -22.26 22.30
N PRO A 823 -9.03 -23.09 22.81
CA PRO A 823 -8.72 -24.44 23.28
C PRO A 823 -8.54 -25.46 22.13
N VAL A 824 -7.73 -26.48 22.40
CA VAL A 824 -7.45 -27.59 21.48
C VAL A 824 -8.67 -28.50 21.34
N SER A 825 -9.09 -28.77 20.10
CA SER A 825 -10.14 -29.74 19.77
C SER A 825 -9.54 -31.13 19.54
N THR A 826 -10.07 -32.14 20.24
CA THR A 826 -9.72 -33.55 20.07
C THR A 826 -10.61 -34.23 19.02
N ALA A 827 -10.00 -35.00 18.11
CA ALA A 827 -10.70 -35.75 17.07
C ALA A 827 -11.42 -37.00 17.63
N PRO A 828 -12.60 -37.39 17.09
CA PRO A 828 -13.25 -38.65 17.41
C PRO A 828 -12.67 -39.82 16.59
N ARG A 829 -12.78 -41.04 17.13
CA ARG A 829 -12.41 -42.30 16.45
C ARG A 829 -13.60 -42.88 15.69
N SER A 830 -13.40 -43.19 14.40
CA SER A 830 -13.73 -44.48 13.77
C SER A 830 -13.12 -44.51 12.37
#